data_AF-L0AJE4-F1
#
_entry.id   AF-L0AJE4-F1
#
_cell.length_a   1.000
_cell.length_b   1.000
_cell.length_c   1.000
_cell.angle_alpha   90.00
_cell.angle_beta   90.00
_cell.angle_gamma   90.00
#
_symmetry.space_group_name_H-M   'P 1'
#
loop_
_entity.id
_entity.type
_entity.pdbx_description
1 polymer ?
#
loop_
_entity_poly.entity_id
_entity_poly.type
_entity_poly.pdbx_seq_one_letter_code
_entity_poly.pdbx_strand_id
1 'polypeptide(L)'
;MSGRLRRIVAVSVVLVVVAVVAGLFVVDVDSTAPEPAPFDDTVSVGLSAADQHGLDADVELPKAQVYYSQYEYVVGYYGVETFVETQRTEGYTQRFGYPLVVYVSDYSSVDVDLTEEGHPVTDGQPGWTDAEGAWYVTDSEASTPTGETVVPFSSQADATAFADAHDGTVRSWGQLLETEFDRDEASVVRDRVDDQHADADRRVEATADLRDRPISTVVGEGSETIQEAIEEAPANTTIRVPEGEYEETLEIERPLTLLGDGDVTIRGDGNGSVVTATADRTGLVGLEITGSGAQRTGADELPGDDPEDEEWDATFEQNYAGGDAGIAMHTASDSLVEDVTVHSSASGIIIRRGGESVVRNATVYSPEAWTDGHAGILTVHSPIVVEESTVYDGRDGLYAHQSEELVVRDSTFDGNRLGVHLMHTSEALVAANDVHDQVNTGIYVMTGPERNALVDNDVRSDEYAIFVSGSDSYVAGNVLTDSRVGLRIDSTGTIYEHNVVAGNEIGAKERSLLPTNQVYANDFVDNDVHGEAGTGPLRIWTEDGVGNYWQGPFSLESDERTDRAYSPTAPVDQRLHRVDGTPTLARSPALDAMAGLQGSVPGMRTGSSVDLAPTCEPNNPDLLEGTAWEDRAWSCDRTTTP
;
A
#
# COMPACT_ATOMS: atom_id res chain seq x y z
N MET A 1 -50.85 -47.24 18.07
CA MET A 1 -49.49 -47.83 17.94
C MET A 1 -48.89 -47.94 19.34
N SER A 2 -48.45 -49.12 19.75
CA SER A 2 -47.91 -49.36 21.09
C SER A 2 -46.61 -48.59 21.33
N GLY A 3 -46.31 -48.19 22.57
CA GLY A 3 -45.11 -47.41 22.91
C GLY A 3 -43.78 -48.08 22.51
N ARG A 4 -43.78 -49.40 22.32
CA ARG A 4 -42.64 -50.14 21.72
C ARG A 4 -42.41 -49.78 20.26
N LEU A 5 -43.47 -49.60 19.47
CA LEU A 5 -43.35 -49.30 18.04
C LEU A 5 -42.82 -47.87 17.81
N ARG A 6 -43.21 -46.89 18.64
CA ARG A 6 -42.66 -45.53 18.59
C ARG A 6 -41.17 -45.47 18.97
N ARG A 7 -40.74 -46.26 19.97
CA ARG A 7 -39.32 -46.34 20.34
C ARG A 7 -38.48 -47.00 19.25
N ILE A 8 -39.00 -48.05 18.61
CA ILE A 8 -38.29 -48.71 17.51
C ILE A 8 -38.17 -47.76 16.32
N VAL A 9 -39.24 -47.06 15.94
CA VAL A 9 -39.18 -46.07 14.84
C VAL A 9 -38.24 -44.92 15.17
N ALA A 10 -38.24 -44.39 16.40
CA ALA A 10 -37.33 -43.33 16.80
C ALA A 10 -35.85 -43.77 16.78
N VAL A 11 -35.54 -44.97 17.28
CA VAL A 11 -34.19 -45.54 17.25
C VAL A 11 -33.75 -45.83 15.81
N SER A 12 -34.66 -46.30 14.95
CA SER A 12 -34.38 -46.52 13.53
C SER A 12 -34.14 -45.22 12.78
N VAL A 13 -34.90 -44.16 13.06
CA VAL A 13 -34.68 -42.83 12.45
C VAL A 13 -33.36 -42.23 12.93
N VAL A 14 -33.03 -42.34 14.21
CA VAL A 14 -31.73 -41.88 14.73
C VAL A 14 -30.58 -42.68 14.12
N LEU A 15 -30.70 -44.00 13.96
CA LEU A 15 -29.68 -44.81 13.30
C LEU A 15 -29.55 -44.50 11.81
N VAL A 16 -30.64 -44.19 11.12
CA VAL A 16 -30.61 -43.77 9.72
C VAL A 16 -29.99 -42.38 9.58
N VAL A 17 -30.31 -41.44 10.48
CA VAL A 17 -29.68 -40.11 10.49
C VAL A 17 -28.20 -40.23 10.85
N VAL A 18 -27.81 -41.05 11.83
CA VAL A 18 -26.41 -41.30 12.16
C VAL A 18 -25.69 -42.03 11.03
N ALA A 19 -26.35 -42.94 10.29
CA ALA A 19 -25.77 -43.61 9.14
C ALA A 19 -25.70 -42.71 7.89
N VAL A 20 -26.60 -41.74 7.74
CA VAL A 20 -26.56 -40.73 6.68
C VAL A 20 -25.52 -39.67 7.00
N VAL A 21 -25.42 -39.24 8.26
CA VAL A 21 -24.35 -38.34 8.74
C VAL A 21 -23.00 -39.04 8.64
N ALA A 22 -22.86 -40.27 9.15
CA ALA A 22 -21.62 -41.05 8.99
C ALA A 22 -21.33 -41.39 7.52
N GLY A 23 -22.35 -41.66 6.71
CA GLY A 23 -22.22 -41.91 5.27
C GLY A 23 -21.85 -40.67 4.45
N LEU A 24 -22.07 -39.47 4.98
CA LEU A 24 -21.53 -38.22 4.43
C LEU A 24 -20.06 -37.97 4.84
N PHE A 25 -19.52 -38.76 5.79
CA PHE A 25 -18.13 -38.69 6.27
C PHE A 25 -17.30 -39.93 5.96
N VAL A 26 -17.82 -40.88 5.15
CA VAL A 26 -17.03 -41.99 4.59
C VAL A 26 -16.86 -41.72 3.11
N VAL A 27 -15.92 -40.83 2.79
CA VAL A 27 -15.24 -40.80 1.51
C VAL A 27 -13.98 -41.64 1.69
N ASP A 28 -13.74 -42.58 0.79
CA ASP A 28 -12.45 -43.27 0.70
C ASP A 28 -11.35 -42.21 0.52
N VAL A 29 -10.55 -41.97 1.56
CA VAL A 29 -9.30 -41.20 1.46
C VAL A 29 -8.22 -42.16 0.99
N ASP A 30 -8.36 -42.66 -0.23
CA ASP A 30 -7.30 -43.36 -0.93
C ASP A 30 -6.43 -42.31 -1.63
N SER A 31 -5.32 -41.96 -0.98
CA SER A 31 -4.03 -41.51 -1.53
C SER A 31 -4.01 -40.87 -2.94
N THR A 32 -4.55 -39.67 -3.09
CA THR A 32 -4.06 -38.74 -4.12
C THR A 32 -4.01 -37.35 -3.49
N ALA A 33 -2.85 -36.97 -2.96
CA ALA A 33 -2.57 -35.56 -2.76
C ALA A 33 -2.83 -34.86 -4.11
N PRO A 34 -3.56 -33.74 -4.14
CA PRO A 34 -3.87 -33.05 -5.39
C PRO A 34 -2.56 -32.70 -6.10
N GLU A 35 -2.50 -32.93 -7.41
CA GLU A 35 -1.34 -32.51 -8.20
C GLU A 35 -1.16 -31.00 -8.10
N PRO A 36 0.09 -30.51 -8.19
CA PRO A 36 0.39 -29.10 -8.31
C PRO A 36 -0.47 -28.36 -9.32
N ALA A 37 -1.00 -27.21 -8.91
CA ALA A 37 -1.70 -26.32 -9.83
C ALA A 37 -0.68 -25.53 -10.69
N PRO A 38 -1.07 -25.05 -11.88
CA PRO A 38 -0.33 -23.98 -12.54
C PRO A 38 -0.22 -22.79 -11.57
N PHE A 39 0.99 -22.27 -11.38
CA PHE A 39 1.22 -21.25 -10.35
C PHE A 39 0.42 -19.96 -10.59
N ASP A 40 0.23 -19.57 -11.85
CA ASP A 40 -0.58 -18.41 -12.26
C ASP A 40 -2.08 -18.57 -11.91
N ASP A 41 -2.54 -19.79 -11.64
CA ASP A 41 -3.92 -20.06 -11.20
C ASP A 41 -4.06 -20.03 -9.65
N THR A 42 -2.95 -19.81 -8.93
CA THR A 42 -2.96 -19.69 -7.46
C THR A 42 -3.29 -18.26 -7.01
N VAL A 43 -3.71 -18.12 -5.75
CA VAL A 43 -3.74 -16.82 -5.09
C VAL A 43 -2.32 -16.55 -4.58
N SER A 44 -1.57 -15.75 -5.32
CA SER A 44 -0.15 -15.50 -5.09
C SER A 44 0.11 -14.42 -4.03
N VAL A 45 1.21 -14.59 -3.28
CA VAL A 45 1.78 -13.60 -2.32
C VAL A 45 3.30 -13.59 -2.35
N GLY A 46 3.89 -12.51 -1.88
CA GLY A 46 5.33 -12.41 -1.60
C GLY A 46 6.18 -11.90 -2.77
N LEU A 47 5.57 -11.36 -3.82
CA LEU A 47 6.28 -10.65 -4.88
C LEU A 47 5.34 -9.63 -5.54
N SER A 48 5.79 -8.40 -5.71
CA SER A 48 5.04 -7.38 -6.43
C SER A 48 4.98 -7.64 -7.94
N ALA A 49 3.99 -7.06 -8.61
CA ALA A 49 3.95 -7.08 -10.07
C ALA A 49 5.11 -6.28 -10.70
N ALA A 50 5.64 -5.26 -10.00
CA ALA A 50 6.78 -4.47 -10.45
C ALA A 50 8.05 -5.34 -10.46
N ASP A 51 8.32 -6.00 -9.34
CA ASP A 51 9.45 -6.92 -9.18
C ASP A 51 9.34 -8.06 -10.18
N GLN A 52 8.14 -8.59 -10.42
CA GLN A 52 7.97 -9.64 -11.42
C GLN A 52 8.32 -9.18 -12.85
N HIS A 53 8.06 -7.91 -13.20
CA HIS A 53 8.42 -7.38 -14.53
C HIS A 53 9.90 -7.02 -14.63
N GLY A 54 10.54 -6.60 -13.54
CA GLY A 54 11.97 -6.25 -13.52
C GLY A 54 12.92 -7.46 -13.50
N LEU A 55 12.40 -8.69 -13.47
CA LEU A 55 13.21 -9.89 -13.52
C LEU A 55 13.49 -10.33 -14.97
N ASP A 56 14.75 -10.69 -15.22
CA ASP A 56 15.16 -11.32 -16.47
C ASP A 56 14.32 -12.58 -16.78
N ALA A 57 14.09 -12.83 -18.07
CA ALA A 57 13.20 -13.90 -18.53
C ALA A 57 13.64 -15.34 -18.15
N ASP A 58 14.90 -15.52 -17.77
CA ASP A 58 15.50 -16.77 -17.30
C ASP A 58 15.62 -16.86 -15.77
N VAL A 59 15.25 -15.81 -15.03
CA VAL A 59 15.10 -15.87 -13.57
C VAL A 59 13.86 -16.67 -13.21
N GLU A 60 14.06 -17.73 -12.42
CA GLU A 60 12.98 -18.53 -11.87
C GLU A 60 13.10 -18.50 -10.36
N LEU A 61 12.26 -17.69 -9.71
CA LEU A 61 12.25 -17.56 -8.26
C LEU A 61 11.72 -18.81 -7.55
N PRO A 62 12.22 -19.14 -6.34
CA PRO A 62 11.67 -20.22 -5.52
C PRO A 62 10.20 -19.94 -5.21
N LYS A 63 9.36 -20.98 -5.30
CA LYS A 63 7.92 -20.87 -5.06
C LYS A 63 7.47 -21.98 -4.12
N ALA A 64 6.44 -21.71 -3.33
CA ALA A 64 5.69 -22.71 -2.60
C ALA A 64 4.20 -22.62 -2.95
N GLN A 65 3.48 -23.72 -2.91
CA GLN A 65 2.02 -23.71 -3.04
C GLN A 65 1.40 -24.61 -1.98
N VAL A 66 0.28 -24.15 -1.43
CA VAL A 66 -0.32 -24.78 -0.27
C VAL A 66 -1.81 -24.96 -0.43
N TYR A 67 -2.26 -26.17 -0.13
CA TYR A 67 -3.67 -26.55 -0.11
C TYR A 67 -4.12 -26.60 1.34
N TYR A 68 -5.05 -25.75 1.73
CA TYR A 68 -5.53 -25.72 3.11
C TYR A 68 -6.85 -26.46 3.29
N SER A 69 -7.08 -26.94 4.50
CA SER A 69 -8.32 -27.63 4.88
C SER A 69 -9.55 -26.73 4.96
N GLN A 70 -9.39 -25.40 5.12
CA GLN A 70 -10.51 -24.46 5.27
C GLN A 70 -10.48 -23.32 4.23
N TYR A 71 -9.58 -23.35 3.25
CA TYR A 71 -9.51 -22.39 2.17
C TYR A 71 -9.71 -23.09 0.82
N GLU A 72 -10.60 -22.54 -0.01
CA GLU A 72 -11.02 -23.19 -1.26
C GLU A 72 -10.04 -22.99 -2.42
N TYR A 73 -9.17 -21.99 -2.32
CA TYR A 73 -8.16 -21.67 -3.33
C TYR A 73 -6.79 -22.21 -2.92
N VAL A 74 -5.96 -22.53 -3.92
CA VAL A 74 -4.54 -22.84 -3.70
C VAL A 74 -3.82 -21.52 -3.46
N VAL A 75 -3.04 -21.43 -2.38
CA VAL A 75 -2.23 -20.24 -2.11
C VAL A 75 -0.84 -20.49 -2.67
N GLY A 76 -0.38 -19.60 -3.54
CA GLY A 76 0.99 -19.57 -4.05
C GLY A 76 1.80 -18.55 -3.25
N TYR A 77 3.02 -18.91 -2.91
CA TYR A 77 3.99 -18.06 -2.25
C TYR A 77 5.20 -17.95 -3.18
N TYR A 78 5.55 -16.74 -3.59
CA TYR A 78 6.90 -16.45 -4.07
C TYR A 78 7.81 -16.43 -2.83
N GLY A 79 8.86 -17.25 -2.82
CA GLY A 79 9.68 -17.55 -1.64
C GLY A 79 9.08 -18.65 -0.75
N VAL A 80 9.91 -19.60 -0.31
CA VAL A 80 9.48 -20.63 0.66
C VAL A 80 9.45 -20.05 2.07
N GLU A 81 10.38 -19.15 2.37
CA GLU A 81 10.46 -18.28 3.53
C GLU A 81 9.13 -17.55 3.80
N THR A 82 8.50 -16.99 2.75
CA THR A 82 7.19 -16.33 2.82
C THR A 82 6.14 -17.24 3.45
N PHE A 83 6.07 -18.49 3.00
CA PHE A 83 5.15 -19.46 3.59
C PHE A 83 5.52 -19.79 5.03
N VAL A 84 6.82 -19.99 5.31
CA VAL A 84 7.31 -20.39 6.62
C VAL A 84 6.99 -19.35 7.70
N GLU A 85 7.05 -18.08 7.36
CA GLU A 85 6.72 -16.97 8.27
C GLU A 85 5.23 -16.74 8.36
N THR A 86 4.54 -16.68 7.23
CA THR A 86 3.07 -16.44 7.19
C THR A 86 2.32 -17.48 8.03
N GLN A 87 2.75 -18.74 8.04
CA GLN A 87 2.09 -19.77 8.85
C GLN A 87 2.29 -19.64 10.37
N ARG A 88 3.27 -18.84 10.82
CA ARG A 88 3.55 -18.61 12.24
C ARG A 88 2.71 -17.48 12.82
N THR A 89 2.13 -16.63 11.98
CA THR A 89 1.28 -15.52 12.42
C THR A 89 0.13 -16.02 13.31
N GLU A 90 -0.19 -15.26 14.36
CA GLU A 90 -1.28 -15.63 15.25
C GLU A 90 -2.61 -15.70 14.47
N GLY A 91 -3.43 -16.71 14.78
CA GLY A 91 -4.70 -16.90 14.09
C GLY A 91 -4.59 -17.61 12.73
N TYR A 92 -3.38 -17.92 12.23
CA TYR A 92 -3.19 -18.51 10.91
C TYR A 92 -4.02 -19.79 10.69
N THR A 93 -3.95 -20.73 11.63
CA THR A 93 -4.71 -21.99 11.56
C THR A 93 -6.23 -21.74 11.67
N GLN A 94 -6.66 -20.71 12.39
CA GLN A 94 -8.06 -20.32 12.50
C GLN A 94 -8.58 -19.71 11.19
N ARG A 95 -7.71 -19.01 10.44
CA ARG A 95 -8.00 -18.33 9.18
C ARG A 95 -8.00 -19.29 7.98
N PHE A 96 -6.96 -20.12 7.86
CA PHE A 96 -6.78 -21.03 6.72
C PHE A 96 -7.10 -22.51 7.03
N GLY A 97 -7.11 -22.91 8.29
CA GLY A 97 -7.08 -24.32 8.69
C GLY A 97 -5.65 -24.89 8.69
N TYR A 98 -5.53 -26.22 8.72
CA TYR A 98 -4.24 -26.91 8.58
C TYR A 98 -3.87 -27.08 7.10
N PRO A 99 -2.56 -27.00 6.74
CA PRO A 99 -2.08 -27.37 5.42
C PRO A 99 -2.30 -28.88 5.19
N LEU A 100 -2.86 -29.22 4.03
CA LEU A 100 -3.11 -30.59 3.59
C LEU A 100 -1.92 -31.15 2.80
N VAL A 101 -1.33 -30.32 1.95
CA VAL A 101 -0.09 -30.59 1.22
C VAL A 101 0.60 -29.26 0.91
N VAL A 102 1.93 -29.27 0.98
CA VAL A 102 2.80 -28.15 0.60
C VAL A 102 3.73 -28.67 -0.49
N TYR A 103 3.70 -28.01 -1.65
CA TYR A 103 4.69 -28.24 -2.69
C TYR A 103 5.63 -27.05 -2.77
N VAL A 104 6.89 -27.32 -3.09
CA VAL A 104 7.92 -26.31 -3.33
C VAL A 104 8.55 -26.54 -4.70
N SER A 105 9.11 -25.49 -5.32
CA SER A 105 9.94 -25.62 -6.51
C SER A 105 11.02 -26.68 -6.29
N ASP A 106 11.43 -27.39 -7.34
CA ASP A 106 12.47 -28.42 -7.26
C ASP A 106 13.67 -28.05 -8.13
N TYR A 107 14.67 -27.41 -7.52
CA TYR A 107 15.92 -27.06 -8.19
C TYR A 107 16.84 -28.28 -8.40
N SER A 108 16.47 -29.48 -7.95
CA SER A 108 17.15 -30.71 -8.40
C SER A 108 16.71 -31.16 -9.79
N SER A 109 15.66 -30.56 -10.34
CA SER A 109 15.11 -30.92 -11.65
C SER A 109 15.70 -30.11 -12.82
N VAL A 110 16.48 -29.08 -12.51
CA VAL A 110 17.06 -28.10 -13.44
C VAL A 110 18.49 -27.77 -13.01
N ASP A 111 19.29 -27.22 -13.93
CA ASP A 111 20.57 -26.62 -13.55
C ASP A 111 20.30 -25.19 -13.06
N VAL A 112 20.89 -24.80 -11.92
CA VAL A 112 20.70 -23.48 -11.29
C VAL A 112 22.04 -22.80 -11.05
N ASP A 113 22.09 -21.51 -11.35
CA ASP A 113 23.17 -20.57 -11.02
C ASP A 113 22.54 -19.25 -10.50
N LEU A 114 23.35 -18.28 -10.12
CA LEU A 114 22.89 -16.97 -9.63
C LEU A 114 23.34 -15.83 -10.55
N THR A 115 22.50 -14.79 -10.69
CA THR A 115 22.92 -13.51 -11.29
C THR A 115 23.93 -12.79 -10.39
N GLU A 116 24.50 -11.67 -10.88
CA GLU A 116 25.34 -10.80 -10.03
C GLU A 116 24.59 -10.25 -8.81
N GLU A 117 23.26 -10.14 -8.89
CA GLU A 117 22.36 -9.68 -7.83
C GLU A 117 21.88 -10.82 -6.92
N GLY A 118 22.26 -12.07 -7.23
CA GLY A 118 21.90 -13.25 -6.46
C GLY A 118 20.61 -13.94 -6.89
N HIS A 119 19.97 -13.52 -7.98
CA HIS A 119 18.70 -14.12 -8.43
C HIS A 119 18.91 -15.50 -9.07
N PRO A 120 18.12 -16.53 -8.70
CA PRO A 120 18.25 -17.86 -9.30
C PRO A 120 17.89 -17.89 -10.78
N VAL A 121 18.84 -18.26 -11.62
CA VAL A 121 18.68 -18.46 -13.06
C VAL A 121 18.73 -19.94 -13.37
N THR A 122 17.84 -20.40 -14.25
CA THR A 122 17.70 -21.83 -14.54
C THR A 122 17.64 -22.11 -16.05
N ASP A 123 18.03 -23.31 -16.46
CA ASP A 123 17.96 -23.74 -17.87
C ASP A 123 16.54 -24.16 -18.33
N GLY A 124 15.57 -24.09 -17.42
CA GLY A 124 14.14 -24.31 -17.66
C GLY A 124 13.33 -24.19 -16.37
N GLN A 125 12.00 -24.30 -16.46
CA GLN A 125 11.13 -24.17 -15.28
C GLN A 125 11.37 -25.29 -14.25
N PRO A 126 11.69 -24.94 -12.99
CA PRO A 126 11.77 -25.92 -11.92
C PRO A 126 10.47 -26.73 -11.79
N GLY A 127 10.61 -28.03 -11.56
CA GLY A 127 9.49 -28.90 -11.20
C GLY A 127 8.93 -28.62 -9.81
N TRP A 128 8.01 -29.45 -9.35
CA TRP A 128 7.43 -29.38 -8.00
C TRP A 128 7.79 -30.64 -7.22
N THR A 129 8.16 -30.48 -5.95
CA THR A 129 8.37 -31.58 -5.01
C THR A 129 7.58 -31.37 -3.72
N ASP A 130 7.31 -32.46 -3.00
CA ASP A 130 6.68 -32.40 -1.68
C ASP A 130 7.64 -31.76 -0.67
N ALA A 131 7.15 -30.76 0.07
CA ALA A 131 7.99 -29.97 0.97
C ALA A 131 8.60 -30.80 2.11
N GLU A 132 7.90 -31.82 2.62
CA GLU A 132 8.40 -32.65 3.71
C GLU A 132 9.58 -33.53 3.27
N GLY A 133 9.64 -33.85 1.98
CA GLY A 133 10.69 -34.68 1.38
C GLY A 133 11.90 -33.90 0.85
N ALA A 134 11.83 -32.57 0.80
CA ALA A 134 12.85 -31.71 0.22
C ALA A 134 13.93 -31.27 1.21
N TRP A 135 15.00 -30.72 0.66
CA TRP A 135 16.14 -30.11 1.34
C TRP A 135 16.24 -28.66 0.92
N TYR A 136 16.60 -27.78 1.85
CA TYR A 136 16.51 -26.35 1.65
C TYR A 136 17.87 -25.72 1.88
N VAL A 137 18.35 -24.95 0.92
CA VAL A 137 19.52 -24.11 1.11
C VAL A 137 19.06 -22.73 1.55
N THR A 138 19.73 -22.22 2.57
CA THR A 138 19.40 -20.98 3.28
C THR A 138 20.70 -20.28 3.66
N ASP A 139 20.64 -18.99 4.04
CA ASP A 139 21.83 -18.20 4.35
C ASP A 139 22.89 -18.26 3.22
N SER A 140 22.42 -18.33 1.97
CA SER A 140 23.25 -18.37 0.76
C SER A 140 23.22 -17.03 0.03
N GLU A 141 24.07 -16.84 -0.97
CA GLU A 141 24.03 -15.66 -1.85
C GLU A 141 22.74 -15.52 -2.68
N ALA A 142 21.86 -16.54 -2.66
CA ALA A 142 20.58 -16.51 -3.36
C ALA A 142 19.60 -15.47 -2.77
N SER A 143 19.03 -14.64 -3.64
CA SER A 143 18.09 -13.57 -3.31
C SER A 143 16.91 -13.54 -4.27
N THR A 144 15.79 -12.99 -3.80
CA THR A 144 14.70 -12.46 -4.62
C THR A 144 14.75 -10.93 -4.55
N PRO A 145 13.96 -10.19 -5.35
CA PRO A 145 13.79 -8.75 -5.16
C PRO A 145 13.35 -8.36 -3.74
N THR A 146 12.73 -9.28 -3.00
CA THR A 146 12.26 -9.07 -1.63
C THR A 146 13.28 -9.45 -0.54
N GLY A 147 14.51 -9.82 -0.90
CA GLY A 147 15.59 -10.18 0.03
C GLY A 147 16.12 -11.61 -0.12
N GLU A 148 16.87 -12.09 0.87
CA GLU A 148 17.44 -13.45 0.88
C GLU A 148 16.36 -14.51 0.67
N THR A 149 16.64 -15.54 -0.13
CA THR A 149 15.64 -16.55 -0.48
C THR A 149 16.09 -17.98 -0.19
N VAL A 150 15.11 -18.85 0.10
CA VAL A 150 15.31 -20.26 0.35
C VAL A 150 15.25 -21.03 -0.96
N VAL A 151 16.30 -21.80 -1.28
CA VAL A 151 16.35 -22.61 -2.51
C VAL A 151 16.06 -24.09 -2.20
N PRO A 152 14.89 -24.63 -2.62
CA PRO A 152 14.47 -26.01 -2.37
C PRO A 152 14.99 -27.03 -3.40
N PHE A 153 15.36 -28.23 -2.92
CA PHE A 153 15.89 -29.33 -3.71
C PHE A 153 15.29 -30.67 -3.26
N SER A 154 14.80 -31.50 -4.18
CA SER A 154 14.36 -32.87 -3.84
C SER A 154 15.54 -33.80 -3.49
N SER A 155 16.77 -33.44 -3.87
CA SER A 155 18.00 -34.18 -3.63
C SER A 155 18.93 -33.47 -2.65
N GLN A 156 19.29 -34.15 -1.55
CA GLN A 156 20.25 -33.61 -0.57
C GLN A 156 21.63 -33.34 -1.18
N ALA A 157 22.05 -34.17 -2.14
CA ALA A 157 23.35 -34.04 -2.77
C ALA A 157 23.43 -32.74 -3.59
N ASP A 158 22.34 -32.40 -4.28
CA ASP A 158 22.27 -31.20 -5.12
C ASP A 158 22.16 -29.94 -4.23
N ALA A 159 21.36 -30.00 -3.16
CA ALA A 159 21.34 -28.96 -2.13
C ALA A 159 22.73 -28.68 -1.53
N THR A 160 23.48 -29.75 -1.23
CA THR A 160 24.84 -29.61 -0.68
C THR A 160 25.79 -29.00 -1.70
N ALA A 161 25.67 -29.37 -2.98
CA ALA A 161 26.50 -28.82 -4.04
C ALA A 161 26.23 -27.33 -4.27
N PHE A 162 24.96 -26.92 -4.25
CA PHE A 162 24.56 -25.51 -4.33
C PHE A 162 25.05 -24.71 -3.12
N ALA A 163 24.85 -25.24 -1.91
CA ALA A 163 25.33 -24.62 -0.67
C ALA A 163 26.85 -24.43 -0.66
N ASP A 164 27.62 -25.43 -1.10
CA ASP A 164 29.09 -25.34 -1.19
C ASP A 164 29.55 -24.31 -2.24
N ALA A 165 28.72 -24.01 -3.25
CA ALA A 165 29.03 -23.07 -4.32
C ALA A 165 28.69 -21.61 -3.99
N HIS A 166 27.62 -21.39 -3.22
CA HIS A 166 27.04 -20.07 -2.92
C HIS A 166 26.97 -19.78 -1.40
N ASP A 167 27.92 -20.35 -0.65
CA ASP A 167 28.12 -20.14 0.80
C ASP A 167 26.89 -20.40 1.70
N GLY A 168 26.04 -21.36 1.31
CA GLY A 168 24.78 -21.67 1.99
C GLY A 168 24.82 -22.73 3.10
N THR A 169 23.70 -22.84 3.82
CA THR A 169 23.43 -23.87 4.84
C THR A 169 22.26 -24.76 4.43
N VAL A 170 22.48 -26.09 4.39
CA VAL A 170 21.45 -27.08 4.09
C VAL A 170 20.60 -27.40 5.34
N ARG A 171 19.28 -27.26 5.22
CA ARG A 171 18.27 -27.52 6.26
C ARG A 171 17.25 -28.55 5.76
N SER A 172 16.75 -29.38 6.67
CA SER A 172 15.56 -30.22 6.43
C SER A 172 14.27 -29.40 6.62
N TRP A 173 13.12 -29.90 6.15
CA TRP A 173 11.83 -29.22 6.34
C TRP A 173 11.56 -28.81 7.79
N GLY A 174 11.71 -29.73 8.74
CA GLY A 174 11.49 -29.44 10.16
C GLY A 174 12.42 -28.37 10.72
N GLN A 175 13.66 -28.29 10.22
CA GLN A 175 14.61 -27.22 10.62
C GLN A 175 14.25 -25.90 9.96
N LEU A 176 13.82 -25.91 8.68
CA LEU A 176 13.36 -24.72 7.97
C LEU A 176 12.17 -24.09 8.68
N LEU A 177 11.20 -24.90 9.14
CA LEU A 177 10.05 -24.42 9.91
C LEU A 177 10.43 -23.84 11.28
N GLU A 178 11.68 -23.93 11.73
CA GLU A 178 12.22 -23.31 12.94
C GLU A 178 13.18 -22.13 12.63
N THR A 179 13.51 -21.88 11.36
CA THR A 179 14.36 -20.77 10.91
C THR A 179 13.61 -19.44 10.93
N GLU A 180 14.19 -18.38 11.49
CA GLU A 180 13.72 -17.00 11.36
C GLU A 180 14.37 -16.38 10.11
N PHE A 181 13.61 -15.64 9.31
CA PHE A 181 14.15 -14.85 8.21
C PHE A 181 13.97 -13.36 8.56
N ASP A 182 14.93 -12.54 8.18
CA ASP A 182 14.80 -11.09 8.31
C ASP A 182 14.00 -10.60 7.11
N ARG A 183 12.67 -10.52 7.26
CA ARG A 183 11.82 -9.85 6.29
C ARG A 183 11.30 -8.54 6.84
N ASP A 184 11.31 -7.52 5.99
CA ASP A 184 10.71 -6.23 6.25
C ASP A 184 9.17 -6.34 6.20
N GLU A 185 8.59 -6.96 7.23
CA GLU A 185 7.14 -7.00 7.43
C GLU A 185 6.58 -5.59 7.70
N ALA A 186 5.25 -5.43 7.66
CA ALA A 186 4.59 -4.17 8.05
C ALA A 186 5.00 -3.65 9.45
N SER A 187 5.47 -4.53 10.35
CA SER A 187 6.00 -4.16 11.65
C SER A 187 7.34 -3.39 11.55
N VAL A 188 8.20 -3.75 10.61
CA VAL A 188 9.44 -3.01 10.30
C VAL A 188 9.11 -1.65 9.70
N VAL A 189 8.08 -1.59 8.83
CA VAL A 189 7.59 -0.32 8.28
C VAL A 189 7.05 0.60 9.36
N ARG A 190 6.31 0.07 10.34
CA ARG A 190 5.90 0.83 11.53
C ARG A 190 7.10 1.38 12.29
N ASP A 191 8.11 0.55 12.55
CA ASP A 191 9.25 0.92 13.40
C ASP A 191 10.19 1.93 12.72
N ARG A 192 10.16 2.07 11.38
CA ARG A 192 10.99 3.01 10.60
C ARG A 192 10.35 4.35 10.28
N VAL A 193 9.08 4.60 10.63
CA VAL A 193 8.38 5.86 10.30
C VAL A 193 9.15 7.08 10.80
N ASP A 194 9.65 7.05 12.04
CA ASP A 194 10.45 8.12 12.62
C ASP A 194 11.78 8.32 11.86
N ASP A 195 12.40 7.24 11.40
CA ASP A 195 13.64 7.28 10.62
C ASP A 195 13.39 7.87 9.21
N GLN A 196 12.26 7.55 8.58
CA GLN A 196 11.85 8.14 7.30
C GLN A 196 11.61 9.65 7.43
N HIS A 197 10.95 10.10 8.51
CA HIS A 197 10.82 11.53 8.81
C HIS A 197 12.19 12.20 9.02
N ALA A 198 13.09 11.58 9.79
CA ALA A 198 14.43 12.11 10.04
C ALA A 198 15.30 12.14 8.77
N ASP A 199 15.11 11.18 7.86
CA ASP A 199 15.75 11.18 6.55
C ASP A 199 15.22 12.30 5.64
N ALA A 200 13.90 12.51 5.61
CA ALA A 200 13.29 13.64 4.91
C ALA A 200 13.83 14.99 5.42
N ASP A 201 13.91 15.18 6.73
CA ASP A 201 14.50 16.38 7.35
C ASP A 201 15.96 16.60 6.90
N ARG A 202 16.75 15.53 6.78
CA ARG A 202 18.13 15.60 6.27
C ARG A 202 18.17 16.01 4.80
N ARG A 203 17.30 15.47 3.94
CA ARG A 203 17.20 15.83 2.51
C ARG A 203 16.81 17.31 2.35
N VAL A 204 15.88 17.79 3.17
CA VAL A 204 15.49 19.21 3.24
C VAL A 204 16.66 20.09 3.68
N GLU A 205 17.38 19.73 4.75
CA GLU A 205 18.55 20.48 5.22
C GLU A 205 19.68 20.48 4.16
N ALA A 206 19.90 19.37 3.48
CA ALA A 206 20.95 19.23 2.46
C ALA A 206 20.71 20.14 1.24
N THR A 207 19.46 20.43 0.91
CA THR A 207 19.09 21.31 -0.22
C THR A 207 18.93 22.78 0.20
N ALA A 208 18.87 23.09 1.50
CA ALA A 208 18.72 24.47 2.00
C ALA A 208 19.86 25.41 1.53
N ASP A 209 21.09 24.90 1.46
CA ASP A 209 22.28 25.64 0.99
C ASP A 209 22.14 26.17 -0.46
N LEU A 210 21.22 25.62 -1.26
CA LEU A 210 20.96 26.09 -2.62
C LEU A 210 20.41 27.51 -2.64
N ARG A 211 19.68 27.93 -1.59
CA ARG A 211 19.13 29.29 -1.43
C ARG A 211 20.22 30.31 -1.12
N ASP A 212 21.21 29.88 -0.34
CA ASP A 212 22.25 30.74 0.22
C ASP A 212 23.50 30.86 -0.67
N ARG A 213 23.45 30.31 -1.88
CA ARG A 213 24.50 30.46 -2.89
C ARG A 213 24.81 31.95 -3.16
N PRO A 214 26.08 32.28 -3.45
CA PRO A 214 26.47 33.65 -3.71
C PRO A 214 25.82 34.17 -5.00
N ILE A 215 25.22 35.36 -4.92
CA ILE A 215 24.66 36.05 -6.09
C ILE A 215 25.80 36.43 -7.04
N SER A 216 25.77 35.90 -8.26
CA SER A 216 26.72 36.27 -9.33
C SER A 216 26.13 37.24 -10.35
N THR A 217 24.82 37.15 -10.56
CA THR A 217 24.10 37.84 -11.65
C THR A 217 22.79 38.38 -11.12
N VAL A 218 22.40 39.56 -11.61
CA VAL A 218 21.11 40.19 -11.34
C VAL A 218 20.46 40.52 -12.67
N VAL A 219 19.26 40.00 -12.92
CA VAL A 219 18.54 40.27 -14.17
C VAL A 219 18.27 41.78 -14.28
N GLY A 220 18.58 42.37 -15.43
CA GLY A 220 18.56 43.81 -15.68
C GLY A 220 19.86 44.55 -15.38
N GLU A 221 20.86 43.93 -14.73
CA GLU A 221 22.18 44.50 -14.47
C GLU A 221 23.30 43.83 -15.29
N GLY A 222 23.13 43.76 -16.61
CA GLY A 222 24.12 43.19 -17.54
C GLY A 222 23.54 42.16 -18.49
N SER A 223 22.50 41.45 -18.02
CA SER A 223 21.68 40.53 -18.81
C SER A 223 20.26 41.08 -18.86
N GLU A 224 19.68 41.25 -20.05
CA GLU A 224 18.34 41.85 -20.23
C GLU A 224 17.22 40.84 -19.90
N THR A 225 17.48 39.54 -20.06
CA THR A 225 16.51 38.46 -19.85
C THR A 225 17.00 37.46 -18.79
N ILE A 226 16.09 36.63 -18.27
CA ILE A 226 16.45 35.56 -17.32
C ILE A 226 17.31 34.51 -18.03
N GLN A 227 16.96 34.12 -19.25
CA GLN A 227 17.74 33.13 -20.00
C GLN A 227 19.18 33.59 -20.28
N GLU A 228 19.38 34.87 -20.62
CA GLU A 228 20.73 35.43 -20.78
C GLU A 228 21.52 35.37 -19.46
N ALA A 229 20.85 35.66 -18.33
CA ALA A 229 21.48 35.54 -17.01
C ALA A 229 21.86 34.08 -16.67
N ILE A 230 21.03 33.10 -17.04
CA ILE A 230 21.33 31.66 -16.93
C ILE A 230 22.56 31.31 -17.77
N GLU A 231 22.62 31.82 -18.99
CA GLU A 231 23.72 31.60 -19.92
C GLU A 231 25.06 32.16 -19.40
N GLU A 232 25.04 33.28 -18.71
CA GLU A 232 26.25 33.98 -18.21
C GLU A 232 26.70 33.54 -16.81
N ALA A 233 25.77 33.09 -15.95
CA ALA A 233 26.07 32.80 -14.55
C ALA A 233 27.06 31.62 -14.38
N PRO A 234 28.07 31.74 -13.50
CA PRO A 234 28.93 30.62 -13.14
C PRO A 234 28.16 29.51 -12.43
N ALA A 235 28.54 28.25 -12.63
CA ALA A 235 27.99 27.13 -11.87
C ALA A 235 28.09 27.34 -10.34
N ASN A 236 27.11 26.84 -9.60
CA ASN A 236 26.92 26.94 -8.15
C ASN A 236 26.80 28.38 -7.63
N THR A 237 26.09 29.23 -8.37
CA THR A 237 25.79 30.61 -7.99
C THR A 237 24.30 30.91 -8.11
N THR A 238 23.90 32.06 -7.59
CA THR A 238 22.52 32.55 -7.65
C THR A 238 22.35 33.65 -8.68
N ILE A 239 21.28 33.54 -9.46
CA ILE A 239 20.73 34.58 -10.31
C ILE A 239 19.56 35.20 -9.55
N ARG A 240 19.70 36.48 -9.18
CA ARG A 240 18.60 37.22 -8.56
C ARG A 240 17.72 37.82 -9.64
N VAL A 241 16.43 37.50 -9.60
CA VAL A 241 15.40 38.02 -10.50
C VAL A 241 14.59 39.08 -9.75
N PRO A 242 14.72 40.38 -10.08
CA PRO A 242 13.91 41.42 -9.45
C PRO A 242 12.41 41.28 -9.77
N GLU A 243 11.55 41.85 -8.92
CA GLU A 243 10.10 41.99 -9.15
C GLU A 243 9.77 42.40 -10.60
N GLY A 244 8.89 41.66 -11.24
CA GLY A 244 8.51 41.87 -12.63
C GLY A 244 7.83 40.67 -13.30
N GLU A 245 7.31 40.91 -14.51
CA GLU A 245 6.77 39.87 -15.39
C GLU A 245 7.74 39.64 -16.56
N TYR A 246 8.11 38.39 -16.76
CA TYR A 246 9.11 37.94 -17.73
C TYR A 246 8.47 36.94 -18.70
N GLU A 247 8.29 37.35 -19.96
CA GLU A 247 7.75 36.47 -21.01
C GLU A 247 8.87 35.61 -21.61
N GLU A 248 9.16 34.47 -20.97
CA GLU A 248 10.29 33.60 -21.32
C GLU A 248 9.96 32.12 -21.07
N THR A 249 10.65 31.24 -21.78
CA THR A 249 10.80 29.81 -21.48
C THR A 249 12.26 29.55 -21.14
N LEU A 250 12.53 28.87 -20.03
CA LEU A 250 13.87 28.77 -19.45
C LEU A 250 14.45 27.36 -19.56
N GLU A 251 15.74 27.28 -19.88
CA GLU A 251 16.52 26.03 -19.88
C GLU A 251 17.70 26.15 -18.92
N ILE A 252 17.71 25.32 -17.87
CA ILE A 252 18.73 25.32 -16.82
C ILE A 252 19.59 24.06 -16.92
N GLU A 253 20.72 24.20 -17.61
CA GLU A 253 21.70 23.12 -17.86
C GLU A 253 22.94 23.22 -16.96
N ARG A 254 22.92 24.10 -15.95
CA ARG A 254 24.00 24.27 -14.97
C ARG A 254 23.44 24.32 -13.56
N PRO A 255 24.21 23.89 -12.54
CA PRO A 255 23.78 23.91 -11.14
C PRO A 255 23.64 25.36 -10.66
N LEU A 256 22.47 25.96 -10.83
CA LEU A 256 22.20 27.37 -10.58
C LEU A 256 20.98 27.52 -9.68
N THR A 257 20.89 28.65 -8.99
CA THR A 257 19.69 29.03 -8.26
C THR A 257 19.04 30.24 -8.92
N LEU A 258 17.78 30.13 -9.32
CA LEU A 258 16.92 31.26 -9.65
C LEU A 258 16.19 31.71 -8.38
N LEU A 259 16.49 32.93 -7.93
CA LEU A 259 15.92 33.51 -6.72
C LEU A 259 15.07 34.74 -7.09
N GLY A 260 13.75 34.64 -6.91
CA GLY A 260 12.85 35.78 -7.03
C GLY A 260 13.01 36.76 -5.87
N ASP A 261 13.08 38.05 -6.18
CA ASP A 261 13.16 39.16 -5.22
C ASP A 261 11.89 40.01 -5.32
N GLY A 262 10.83 39.57 -4.63
CA GLY A 262 9.49 40.15 -4.68
C GLY A 262 8.52 39.34 -5.53
N ASP A 263 7.54 40.00 -6.13
CA ASP A 263 6.56 39.37 -7.01
C ASP A 263 7.17 39.16 -8.41
N VAL A 264 7.67 37.95 -8.67
CA VAL A 264 8.32 37.57 -9.94
C VAL A 264 7.47 36.55 -10.67
N THR A 265 6.95 36.93 -11.84
CA THR A 265 6.17 36.03 -12.70
C THR A 265 6.96 35.67 -13.96
N ILE A 266 7.20 34.38 -14.18
CA ILE A 266 7.72 33.83 -15.44
C ILE A 266 6.52 33.30 -16.23
N ARG A 267 6.30 33.88 -17.41
CA ARG A 267 5.16 33.60 -18.27
C ARG A 267 5.62 32.95 -19.56
N GLY A 268 5.34 31.65 -19.71
CA GLY A 268 5.53 30.93 -20.97
C GLY A 268 4.58 31.41 -22.07
N ASP A 269 4.83 30.95 -23.29
CA ASP A 269 4.08 31.33 -24.49
C ASP A 269 2.84 30.44 -24.75
N GLY A 270 2.55 29.50 -23.85
CA GLY A 270 1.49 28.50 -24.00
C GLY A 270 1.89 27.29 -24.84
N ASN A 271 3.19 27.07 -25.10
CA ASN A 271 3.70 25.93 -25.83
C ASN A 271 4.91 25.32 -25.11
N GLY A 272 4.81 24.04 -24.70
CA GLY A 272 5.89 23.38 -23.97
C GLY A 272 5.90 23.74 -22.47
N SER A 273 6.96 23.29 -21.79
CA SER A 273 7.21 23.64 -20.39
C SER A 273 7.79 25.04 -20.23
N VAL A 274 7.46 25.72 -19.12
CA VAL A 274 7.96 27.10 -18.88
C VAL A 274 9.39 27.09 -18.36
N VAL A 275 9.70 26.19 -17.43
CA VAL A 275 11.06 25.98 -16.90
C VAL A 275 11.44 24.52 -17.11
N THR A 276 12.53 24.28 -17.83
CA THR A 276 13.13 22.96 -18.00
C THR A 276 14.50 22.93 -17.35
N ALA A 277 14.71 22.06 -16.37
CA ALA A 277 15.98 21.90 -15.67
C ALA A 277 16.54 20.49 -15.89
N THR A 278 17.82 20.42 -16.28
CA THR A 278 18.54 19.15 -16.48
C THR A 278 19.79 19.01 -15.62
N ALA A 279 20.25 20.11 -15.02
CA ALA A 279 21.39 20.07 -14.13
C ALA A 279 21.00 19.78 -12.68
N ASP A 280 21.79 18.92 -12.05
CA ASP A 280 21.75 18.69 -10.61
C ASP A 280 21.90 19.99 -9.82
N ARG A 281 21.39 19.98 -8.59
CA ARG A 281 21.50 21.08 -7.64
C ARG A 281 20.94 22.36 -8.24
N THR A 282 19.82 22.27 -8.95
CA THR A 282 19.07 23.44 -9.43
C THR A 282 18.17 23.95 -8.30
N GLY A 283 18.18 25.26 -8.07
CA GLY A 283 17.29 25.90 -7.10
C GLY A 283 16.29 26.82 -7.81
N LEU A 284 15.00 26.65 -7.55
CA LEU A 284 13.92 27.54 -7.99
C LEU A 284 13.20 28.06 -6.76
N VAL A 285 13.35 29.35 -6.46
CA VAL A 285 12.93 29.92 -5.17
C VAL A 285 12.15 31.22 -5.37
N GLY A 286 10.93 31.29 -4.82
CA GLY A 286 10.15 32.53 -4.78
C GLY A 286 9.65 33.00 -6.14
N LEU A 287 9.11 32.08 -6.95
CA LEU A 287 8.71 32.36 -8.34
C LEU A 287 7.23 32.04 -8.58
N GLU A 288 6.56 32.84 -9.39
CA GLU A 288 5.27 32.49 -9.98
C GLU A 288 5.48 32.06 -11.43
N ILE A 289 4.89 30.92 -11.82
CA ILE A 289 5.06 30.32 -13.14
C ILE A 289 3.69 30.16 -13.79
N THR A 290 3.52 30.72 -14.98
CA THR A 290 2.27 30.68 -15.74
C THR A 290 2.52 30.43 -17.22
N GLY A 291 1.49 30.09 -17.98
CA GLY A 291 1.58 30.01 -19.44
C GLY A 291 2.29 28.77 -19.97
N SER A 292 2.24 27.65 -19.23
CA SER A 292 2.62 26.35 -19.77
C SER A 292 1.70 25.94 -20.93
N GLY A 293 2.20 25.07 -21.80
CA GLY A 293 1.35 24.37 -22.76
C GLY A 293 0.37 23.40 -22.11
N ALA A 294 -0.46 22.77 -22.94
CA ALA A 294 -1.58 21.92 -22.53
C ALA A 294 -1.43 20.45 -23.02
N GLN A 295 -0.26 20.06 -23.54
CA GLN A 295 -0.02 18.68 -23.91
C GLN A 295 0.18 17.83 -22.67
N ARG A 296 -0.64 16.78 -22.52
CA ARG A 296 -0.59 15.87 -21.36
C ARG A 296 0.36 14.70 -21.52
N THR A 297 0.88 14.49 -22.73
CA THR A 297 1.72 13.35 -23.07
C THR A 297 2.84 13.79 -23.99
N GLY A 298 4.05 13.30 -23.75
CA GLY A 298 5.17 13.51 -24.66
C GLY A 298 5.06 12.65 -25.91
N ALA A 299 5.71 13.11 -26.98
CA ALA A 299 5.92 12.33 -28.20
C ALA A 299 7.40 12.30 -28.60
N ASP A 300 8.25 13.04 -27.89
CA ASP A 300 9.66 13.23 -28.14
C ASP A 300 10.48 12.51 -27.04
N GLU A 301 11.74 12.21 -27.37
CA GLU A 301 12.72 11.64 -26.44
C GLU A 301 12.98 12.59 -25.27
N LEU A 302 13.04 12.07 -24.04
CA LEU A 302 13.24 12.87 -22.85
C LEU A 302 14.74 13.05 -22.55
N PRO A 303 15.13 14.17 -21.93
CA PRO A 303 16.51 14.33 -21.48
C PRO A 303 16.91 13.19 -20.54
N GLY A 304 18.03 12.54 -20.85
CA GLY A 304 18.60 11.45 -20.03
C GLY A 304 18.02 10.06 -20.29
N ASP A 305 17.31 9.85 -21.41
CA ASP A 305 16.91 8.50 -21.87
C ASP A 305 18.14 7.67 -22.25
N ASP A 306 18.22 6.42 -21.78
CA ASP A 306 19.19 5.44 -22.28
C ASP A 306 18.51 4.59 -23.37
N PRO A 307 19.09 4.45 -24.57
CA PRO A 307 18.57 3.54 -25.59
C PRO A 307 18.59 2.06 -25.20
N GLU A 308 19.23 1.70 -24.08
CA GLU A 308 19.19 0.36 -23.48
C GLU A 308 18.04 0.17 -22.47
N ASP A 309 17.31 1.23 -22.09
CA ASP A 309 16.09 1.13 -21.25
C ASP A 309 15.03 0.26 -21.95
N GLU A 310 14.25 -0.49 -21.17
CA GLU A 310 13.20 -1.35 -21.73
C GLU A 310 12.17 -0.54 -22.54
N GLU A 311 11.76 -1.06 -23.70
CA GLU A 311 10.86 -0.36 -24.64
C GLU A 311 9.53 0.06 -24.00
N TRP A 312 9.05 -0.70 -23.01
CA TRP A 312 7.81 -0.41 -22.30
C TRP A 312 7.97 0.74 -21.29
N ASP A 313 9.01 0.71 -20.44
CA ASP A 313 9.30 1.77 -19.47
C ASP A 313 9.59 3.09 -20.17
N ALA A 314 10.43 3.08 -21.21
CA ALA A 314 10.71 4.28 -22.01
C ALA A 314 9.44 4.89 -22.64
N THR A 315 8.51 4.05 -23.12
CA THR A 315 7.23 4.51 -23.68
C THR A 315 6.33 5.09 -22.58
N PHE A 316 6.30 4.47 -21.40
CA PHE A 316 5.50 4.97 -20.27
C PHE A 316 6.03 6.32 -19.81
N GLU A 317 7.32 6.42 -19.53
CA GLU A 317 7.99 7.63 -19.07
C GLU A 317 7.80 8.77 -20.06
N GLN A 318 7.98 8.53 -21.37
CA GLN A 318 7.71 9.52 -22.42
C GLN A 318 6.27 10.04 -22.36
N ASN A 319 5.30 9.14 -22.21
CA ASN A 319 3.89 9.52 -22.19
C ASN A 319 3.48 10.28 -20.94
N TYR A 320 4.10 10.03 -19.78
CA TYR A 320 3.69 10.63 -18.51
C TYR A 320 4.57 11.84 -18.14
N ALA A 321 5.89 11.70 -18.22
CA ALA A 321 6.84 12.74 -17.87
C ALA A 321 7.16 13.69 -19.04
N GLY A 322 6.78 13.35 -20.28
CA GLY A 322 7.04 14.20 -21.46
C GLY A 322 5.96 15.22 -21.81
N GLY A 323 4.94 15.37 -20.98
CA GLY A 323 3.93 16.41 -21.14
C GLY A 323 4.46 17.82 -20.84
N ASP A 324 3.67 18.84 -21.18
CA ASP A 324 3.95 20.23 -20.85
C ASP A 324 3.76 20.48 -19.34
N ALA A 325 4.68 21.23 -18.73
CA ALA A 325 4.62 21.58 -17.32
C ALA A 325 4.93 23.05 -17.01
N GLY A 326 4.54 23.51 -15.82
CA GLY A 326 5.10 24.76 -15.31
C GLY A 326 6.61 24.61 -15.08
N ILE A 327 6.99 23.58 -14.32
CA ILE A 327 8.38 23.17 -14.09
C ILE A 327 8.53 21.72 -14.54
N ALA A 328 9.52 21.46 -15.39
CA ALA A 328 9.95 20.11 -15.77
C ALA A 328 11.42 19.91 -15.38
N MET A 329 11.68 18.98 -14.47
CA MET A 329 13.01 18.61 -14.02
C MET A 329 13.31 17.19 -14.49
N HIS A 330 14.27 17.04 -15.38
CA HIS A 330 14.69 15.75 -15.93
C HIS A 330 16.14 15.51 -15.54
N THR A 331 16.42 14.42 -14.83
CA THR A 331 17.76 14.06 -14.33
C THR A 331 18.41 15.07 -13.37
N ALA A 332 17.68 16.11 -12.94
CA ALA A 332 18.21 17.19 -12.11
C ALA A 332 18.17 16.81 -10.61
N SER A 333 19.18 16.06 -10.16
CA SER A 333 19.25 15.52 -8.80
C SER A 333 19.60 16.56 -7.73
N ASP A 334 19.33 16.29 -6.46
CA ASP A 334 19.67 17.16 -5.32
C ASP A 334 19.18 18.61 -5.47
N SER A 335 18.01 18.80 -6.08
CA SER A 335 17.47 20.10 -6.44
C SER A 335 16.42 20.59 -5.44
N LEU A 336 16.11 21.88 -5.49
CA LEU A 336 15.13 22.53 -4.63
C LEU A 336 14.13 23.32 -5.46
N VAL A 337 12.84 23.06 -5.24
CA VAL A 337 11.73 23.93 -5.64
C VAL A 337 11.07 24.43 -4.37
N GLU A 338 11.16 25.72 -4.09
CA GLU A 338 10.63 26.31 -2.87
C GLU A 338 9.89 27.63 -3.09
N ASP A 339 8.80 27.86 -2.34
CA ASP A 339 8.07 29.12 -2.37
C ASP A 339 7.60 29.46 -3.80
N VAL A 340 7.24 28.43 -4.58
CA VAL A 340 6.84 28.57 -5.97
C VAL A 340 5.32 28.45 -6.10
N THR A 341 4.72 29.33 -6.88
CA THR A 341 3.33 29.18 -7.34
C THR A 341 3.31 28.81 -8.81
N VAL A 342 2.62 27.72 -9.17
CA VAL A 342 2.48 27.26 -10.56
C VAL A 342 1.00 27.27 -10.98
N HIS A 343 0.70 27.95 -12.07
CA HIS A 343 -0.57 27.85 -12.77
C HIS A 343 -0.38 27.06 -14.06
N SER A 344 -0.87 25.81 -14.07
CA SER A 344 -0.64 24.90 -15.20
C SER A 344 -1.88 24.65 -16.04
N SER A 345 -1.66 24.43 -17.33
CA SER A 345 -2.68 23.94 -18.28
C SER A 345 -2.63 22.41 -18.48
N ALA A 346 -1.61 21.72 -17.98
CA ALA A 346 -1.43 20.27 -18.10
C ALA A 346 -0.86 19.65 -16.81
N SER A 347 0.46 19.74 -16.59
CA SER A 347 1.13 19.31 -15.36
C SER A 347 1.74 20.49 -14.59
N GLY A 348 1.69 20.50 -13.27
CA GLY A 348 2.30 21.59 -12.49
C GLY A 348 3.82 21.48 -12.48
N ILE A 349 4.31 20.49 -11.74
CA ILE A 349 5.73 20.18 -11.54
C ILE A 349 5.95 18.73 -11.96
N ILE A 350 6.87 18.49 -12.89
CA ILE A 350 7.35 17.16 -13.26
C ILE A 350 8.77 17.01 -12.72
N ILE A 351 9.03 15.93 -11.98
CA ILE A 351 10.38 15.53 -11.56
C ILE A 351 10.59 14.08 -11.99
N ARG A 352 11.57 13.87 -12.86
CA ARG A 352 11.93 12.58 -13.41
C ARG A 352 13.40 12.30 -13.13
N ARG A 353 13.70 11.15 -12.54
CA ARG A 353 15.07 10.75 -12.14
C ARG A 353 15.77 11.88 -11.37
N GLY A 354 15.03 12.51 -10.47
CA GLY A 354 15.43 13.73 -9.76
C GLY A 354 16.19 13.49 -8.46
N GLY A 355 16.63 12.26 -8.17
CA GLY A 355 17.35 11.92 -6.94
C GLY A 355 16.67 12.43 -5.67
N GLU A 356 17.47 12.82 -4.68
CA GLU A 356 17.03 13.35 -3.37
C GLU A 356 16.60 14.84 -3.45
N SER A 357 15.81 15.21 -4.45
CA SER A 357 15.29 16.58 -4.60
C SER A 357 14.15 16.91 -3.62
N VAL A 358 13.91 18.19 -3.39
CA VAL A 358 12.90 18.70 -2.45
C VAL A 358 11.95 19.68 -3.14
N VAL A 359 10.65 19.45 -3.00
CA VAL A 359 9.58 20.40 -3.32
C VAL A 359 8.93 20.83 -2.01
N ARG A 360 9.06 22.11 -1.67
CA ARG A 360 8.60 22.65 -0.39
C ARG A 360 7.79 23.92 -0.57
N ASN A 361 6.71 24.10 0.19
CA ASN A 361 5.91 25.33 0.15
C ASN A 361 5.53 25.75 -1.28
N ALA A 362 5.23 24.76 -2.12
CA ALA A 362 4.79 24.97 -3.49
C ALA A 362 3.26 25.05 -3.52
N THR A 363 2.70 25.99 -4.29
CA THR A 363 1.26 26.04 -4.58
C THR A 363 1.03 25.75 -6.05
N VAL A 364 0.30 24.68 -6.37
CA VAL A 364 -0.02 24.29 -7.75
C VAL A 364 -1.51 24.41 -8.00
N TYR A 365 -1.88 25.23 -8.98
CA TYR A 365 -3.24 25.32 -9.52
C TYR A 365 -3.31 24.54 -10.82
N SER A 366 -4.01 23.41 -10.78
CA SER A 366 -4.27 22.56 -11.94
C SER A 366 -5.58 22.97 -12.64
N PRO A 367 -5.87 22.45 -13.85
CA PRO A 367 -7.17 22.68 -14.48
C PRO A 367 -8.34 22.14 -13.64
N GLU A 368 -9.39 22.96 -13.43
CA GLU A 368 -10.61 22.59 -12.68
C GLU A 368 -11.23 21.28 -13.18
N ALA A 369 -11.30 21.10 -14.49
CA ALA A 369 -11.76 19.84 -15.08
C ALA A 369 -10.60 18.83 -15.07
N TRP A 370 -10.73 17.80 -14.24
CA TRP A 370 -9.74 16.72 -14.14
C TRP A 370 -9.42 16.01 -15.48
N THR A 371 -10.26 16.15 -16.51
CA THR A 371 -9.98 15.60 -17.85
C THR A 371 -8.98 16.43 -18.67
N ASP A 372 -8.73 17.67 -18.27
CA ASP A 372 -7.99 18.65 -19.04
C ASP A 372 -6.51 18.71 -18.62
N GLY A 373 -6.19 18.31 -17.39
CA GLY A 373 -4.83 18.20 -16.85
C GLY A 373 -4.30 16.77 -16.73
N HIS A 374 -3.09 16.64 -16.17
CA HIS A 374 -2.44 15.34 -15.92
C HIS A 374 -2.11 15.10 -14.45
N ALA A 375 -1.21 15.90 -13.85
CA ALA A 375 -0.97 15.87 -12.41
C ALA A 375 -0.46 17.23 -11.90
N GLY A 376 -0.80 17.58 -10.66
CA GLY A 376 -0.25 18.77 -10.02
C GLY A 376 1.26 18.62 -9.81
N ILE A 377 1.67 17.54 -9.14
CA ILE A 377 3.05 17.11 -9.00
C ILE A 377 3.18 15.69 -9.55
N LEU A 378 4.10 15.49 -10.49
CA LEU A 378 4.38 14.19 -11.09
C LEU A 378 5.82 13.80 -10.79
N THR A 379 5.99 12.65 -10.14
CA THR A 379 7.29 12.07 -9.83
C THR A 379 7.44 10.71 -10.48
N VAL A 380 8.58 10.49 -11.15
CA VAL A 380 8.92 9.24 -11.83
C VAL A 380 10.35 8.87 -11.50
N HIS A 381 10.58 7.67 -10.94
CA HIS A 381 11.91 7.22 -10.49
C HIS A 381 12.65 8.25 -9.63
N SER A 382 11.92 8.94 -8.73
CA SER A 382 12.51 10.04 -7.95
C SER A 382 12.14 9.95 -6.47
N PRO A 383 13.10 9.62 -5.58
CA PRO A 383 12.92 9.56 -4.13
C PRO A 383 12.91 10.97 -3.50
N ILE A 384 11.97 11.81 -3.93
CA ILE A 384 11.90 13.22 -3.51
C ILE A 384 11.19 13.39 -2.18
N VAL A 385 11.36 14.57 -1.57
CA VAL A 385 10.49 15.05 -0.50
C VAL A 385 9.54 16.10 -1.06
N VAL A 386 8.24 15.91 -0.84
CA VAL A 386 7.21 16.92 -1.07
C VAL A 386 6.64 17.30 0.29
N GLU A 387 6.86 18.55 0.72
CA GLU A 387 6.38 19.02 2.02
C GLU A 387 5.76 20.41 2.01
N GLU A 388 4.90 20.69 2.99
CA GLU A 388 4.29 22.00 3.21
C GLU A 388 3.62 22.59 1.94
N SER A 389 3.19 21.75 1.00
CA SER A 389 2.76 22.17 -0.33
C SER A 389 1.24 22.06 -0.49
N THR A 390 0.68 22.79 -1.45
CA THR A 390 -0.76 22.78 -1.71
C THR A 390 -1.03 22.56 -3.19
N VAL A 391 -1.90 21.59 -3.50
CA VAL A 391 -2.31 21.30 -4.87
C VAL A 391 -3.83 21.38 -5.00
N TYR A 392 -4.29 22.26 -5.86
CA TYR A 392 -5.71 22.46 -6.16
C TYR A 392 -6.09 21.82 -7.50
N ASP A 393 -7.26 21.17 -7.50
CA ASP A 393 -7.97 20.68 -8.68
C ASP A 393 -7.14 19.72 -9.57
N GLY A 394 -7.71 19.32 -10.71
CA GLY A 394 -7.02 18.49 -11.68
C GLY A 394 -7.19 16.99 -11.46
N ARG A 395 -6.40 16.21 -12.20
CA ARG A 395 -6.57 14.76 -12.25
C ARG A 395 -5.99 14.08 -11.03
N ASP A 396 -4.68 14.14 -10.87
CA ASP A 396 -4.00 13.58 -9.70
C ASP A 396 -3.27 14.75 -9.02
N GLY A 397 -3.46 14.96 -7.73
CA GLY A 397 -2.80 16.04 -7.00
C GLY A 397 -1.29 15.80 -6.97
N LEU A 398 -0.91 14.63 -6.46
CA LEU A 398 0.40 14.02 -6.65
C LEU A 398 0.26 12.67 -7.34
N TYR A 399 1.04 12.45 -8.40
CA TYR A 399 1.17 11.17 -9.07
C TYR A 399 2.62 10.67 -8.98
N ALA A 400 2.81 9.48 -8.43
CA ALA A 400 4.11 8.83 -8.31
C ALA A 400 4.15 7.52 -9.11
N HIS A 401 5.23 7.32 -9.86
CA HIS A 401 5.50 6.08 -10.58
C HIS A 401 6.91 5.58 -10.29
N GLN A 402 7.03 4.39 -9.69
CA GLN A 402 8.32 3.77 -9.34
C GLN A 402 9.25 4.75 -8.59
N SER A 403 8.68 5.61 -7.75
CA SER A 403 9.41 6.61 -6.97
C SER A 403 9.58 6.11 -5.54
N GLU A 404 10.38 5.05 -5.39
CA GLU A 404 10.65 4.46 -4.07
C GLU A 404 11.19 5.49 -3.07
N GLU A 405 10.92 5.29 -1.78
CA GLU A 405 11.31 6.21 -0.71
C GLU A 405 10.79 7.66 -0.84
N LEU A 406 9.77 7.88 -1.68
CA LEU A 406 9.06 9.16 -1.77
C LEU A 406 8.48 9.55 -0.40
N VAL A 407 8.69 10.80 0.00
CA VAL A 407 8.05 11.37 1.20
C VAL A 407 7.08 12.46 0.78
N VAL A 408 5.82 12.35 1.19
CA VAL A 408 4.78 13.36 1.01
C VAL A 408 4.22 13.71 2.38
N ARG A 409 4.50 14.90 2.89
CA ARG A 409 4.06 15.28 4.24
C ARG A 409 3.58 16.71 4.39
N ASP A 410 2.78 16.95 5.43
CA ASP A 410 2.35 18.28 5.85
C ASP A 410 1.74 19.11 4.69
N SER A 411 1.13 18.43 3.71
CA SER A 411 0.65 19.03 2.46
C SER A 411 -0.86 18.95 2.33
N THR A 412 -1.43 19.84 1.52
CA THR A 412 -2.87 19.92 1.28
C THR A 412 -3.21 19.57 -0.16
N PHE A 413 -4.20 18.69 -0.34
CA PHE A 413 -4.73 18.29 -1.64
C PHE A 413 -6.25 18.51 -1.66
N ASP A 414 -6.71 19.42 -2.52
CA ASP A 414 -8.10 19.90 -2.53
C ASP A 414 -8.70 19.82 -3.94
N GLY A 415 -9.81 19.08 -4.08
CA GLY A 415 -10.63 19.10 -5.29
C GLY A 415 -10.08 18.32 -6.49
N ASN A 416 -9.03 17.50 -6.32
CA ASN A 416 -8.50 16.68 -7.42
C ASN A 416 -9.42 15.45 -7.68
N ARG A 417 -9.14 14.66 -8.73
CA ARG A 417 -9.82 13.35 -8.87
C ARG A 417 -9.20 12.33 -7.92
N LEU A 418 -7.87 12.30 -7.86
CA LEU A 418 -7.11 11.55 -6.86
C LEU A 418 -6.20 12.53 -6.12
N GLY A 419 -6.17 12.52 -4.79
CA GLY A 419 -5.30 13.42 -4.01
C GLY A 419 -3.83 13.01 -4.16
N VAL A 420 -3.46 11.90 -3.50
CA VAL A 420 -2.13 11.27 -3.62
C VAL A 420 -2.28 9.91 -4.29
N HIS A 421 -1.59 9.69 -5.40
CA HIS A 421 -1.67 8.48 -6.21
C HIS A 421 -0.29 7.84 -6.38
N LEU A 422 -0.09 6.70 -5.70
CA LEU A 422 1.13 5.90 -5.75
C LEU A 422 0.92 4.69 -6.66
N MET A 423 1.62 4.66 -7.80
CA MET A 423 1.59 3.56 -8.75
C MET A 423 2.96 2.86 -8.80
N HIS A 424 3.02 1.55 -8.51
CA HIS A 424 4.28 0.78 -8.40
C HIS A 424 5.35 1.47 -7.52
N THR A 425 4.91 2.22 -6.52
CA THR A 425 5.80 3.01 -5.66
C THR A 425 5.79 2.40 -4.26
N SER A 426 6.91 1.78 -3.90
CA SER A 426 7.15 1.10 -2.63
C SER A 426 7.90 2.01 -1.66
N GLU A 427 7.90 1.66 -0.37
CA GLU A 427 8.69 2.34 0.66
C GLU A 427 8.42 3.84 0.84
N ALA A 428 7.28 4.34 0.34
CA ALA A 428 6.91 5.74 0.48
C ALA A 428 6.36 6.03 1.89
N LEU A 429 6.55 7.29 2.33
CA LEU A 429 5.92 7.85 3.52
C LEU A 429 4.92 8.93 3.10
N VAL A 430 3.63 8.69 3.35
CA VAL A 430 2.55 9.67 3.16
C VAL A 430 2.02 10.04 4.55
N ALA A 431 2.42 11.20 5.06
CA ALA A 431 2.27 11.54 6.47
C ALA A 431 1.64 12.91 6.73
N ALA A 432 0.72 13.03 7.68
CA ALA A 432 0.21 14.32 8.14
C ALA A 432 -0.34 15.26 7.04
N ASN A 433 -0.92 14.69 5.97
CA ASN A 433 -1.52 15.47 4.90
C ASN A 433 -3.01 15.76 5.17
N ASP A 434 -3.49 16.91 4.71
CA ASP A 434 -4.91 17.29 4.66
C ASP A 434 -5.44 17.05 3.25
N VAL A 435 -6.19 15.97 3.04
CA VAL A 435 -6.69 15.55 1.74
C VAL A 435 -8.20 15.59 1.74
N HIS A 436 -8.80 16.40 0.87
CA HIS A 436 -10.24 16.53 0.91
C HIS A 436 -10.90 16.89 -0.42
N ASP A 437 -12.20 16.60 -0.46
CA ASP A 437 -13.11 16.96 -1.54
C ASP A 437 -12.68 16.40 -2.90
N GLN A 438 -12.04 15.23 -2.88
CA GLN A 438 -11.59 14.52 -4.05
C GLN A 438 -12.77 13.87 -4.77
N VAL A 439 -12.80 13.96 -6.10
CA VAL A 439 -13.87 13.37 -6.91
C VAL A 439 -13.91 11.84 -6.76
N ASN A 440 -12.77 11.20 -6.50
CA ASN A 440 -12.70 9.75 -6.40
C ASN A 440 -11.98 9.22 -5.15
N THR A 441 -10.67 9.48 -4.98
CA THR A 441 -9.93 8.87 -3.87
C THR A 441 -8.99 9.88 -3.24
N GLY A 442 -8.95 9.94 -1.92
CA GLY A 442 -7.98 10.74 -1.16
C GLY A 442 -6.56 10.25 -1.41
N ILE A 443 -6.22 9.10 -0.84
CA ILE A 443 -4.91 8.44 -1.01
C ILE A 443 -5.11 7.08 -1.66
N TYR A 444 -4.48 6.87 -2.82
CA TYR A 444 -4.59 5.64 -3.60
C TYR A 444 -3.24 4.99 -3.85
N VAL A 445 -3.05 3.79 -3.29
CA VAL A 445 -1.86 2.95 -3.46
C VAL A 445 -2.22 1.78 -4.35
N MET A 446 -1.56 1.65 -5.50
CA MET A 446 -1.94 0.64 -6.49
C MET A 446 -0.81 0.02 -7.30
N THR A 447 -1.14 -1.15 -7.85
CA THR A 447 -0.31 -1.97 -8.73
C THR A 447 0.88 -2.64 -8.04
N GLY A 448 0.58 -3.30 -6.92
CA GLY A 448 1.50 -4.18 -6.21
C GLY A 448 2.60 -3.55 -5.34
N PRO A 449 2.58 -2.27 -4.94
CA PRO A 449 3.69 -1.71 -4.16
C PRO A 449 3.77 -2.32 -2.76
N GLU A 450 4.93 -2.21 -2.14
CA GLU A 450 5.19 -2.82 -0.84
C GLU A 450 5.71 -1.80 0.16
N ARG A 451 5.53 -2.11 1.45
CA ARG A 451 6.23 -1.43 2.54
C ARG A 451 6.00 0.09 2.64
N ASN A 452 4.82 0.57 2.22
CA ASN A 452 4.45 1.98 2.34
C ASN A 452 3.94 2.32 3.74
N ALA A 453 4.21 3.53 4.23
CA ALA A 453 3.68 4.08 5.46
C ALA A 453 2.68 5.20 5.16
N LEU A 454 1.41 5.03 5.54
CA LEU A 454 0.34 6.02 5.44
C LEU A 454 -0.08 6.39 6.85
N VAL A 455 0.45 7.49 7.37
CA VAL A 455 0.34 7.83 8.80
C VAL A 455 -0.24 9.21 9.05
N ASP A 456 -1.10 9.34 10.06
CA ASP A 456 -1.59 10.63 10.57
C ASP A 456 -2.25 11.56 9.52
N ASN A 457 -2.76 11.02 8.40
CA ASN A 457 -3.43 11.83 7.38
C ASN A 457 -4.88 12.13 7.79
N ASP A 458 -5.35 13.34 7.53
CA ASP A 458 -6.76 13.72 7.60
C ASP A 458 -7.34 13.65 6.19
N VAL A 459 -8.26 12.71 5.96
CA VAL A 459 -8.85 12.45 4.65
C VAL A 459 -10.37 12.47 4.73
N ARG A 460 -11.00 13.40 4.00
CA ARG A 460 -12.45 13.67 4.16
C ARG A 460 -13.19 14.08 2.90
N SER A 461 -14.50 13.85 2.90
CA SER A 461 -15.43 14.21 1.82
C SER A 461 -15.13 13.53 0.48
N ASP A 462 -14.55 12.33 0.50
CA ASP A 462 -14.12 11.61 -0.70
C ASP A 462 -15.05 10.44 -1.04
N GLU A 463 -14.95 9.94 -2.27
CA GLU A 463 -15.65 8.70 -2.65
C GLU A 463 -14.95 7.46 -2.03
N TYR A 464 -13.63 7.50 -1.88
CA TYR A 464 -12.82 6.60 -1.06
C TYR A 464 -11.80 7.46 -0.31
N ALA A 465 -11.73 7.40 1.02
CA ALA A 465 -10.72 8.18 1.74
C ALA A 465 -9.33 7.58 1.47
N ILE A 466 -9.09 6.34 1.92
CA ILE A 466 -7.85 5.61 1.60
C ILE A 466 -8.17 4.29 0.90
N PHE A 467 -7.45 4.04 -0.20
CA PHE A 467 -7.46 2.77 -0.92
C PHE A 467 -6.05 2.19 -1.00
N VAL A 468 -5.82 1.12 -0.25
CA VAL A 468 -4.53 0.43 -0.18
C VAL A 468 -4.58 -0.92 -0.90
N SER A 469 -3.66 -1.09 -1.83
CA SER A 469 -3.32 -2.35 -2.51
C SER A 469 -1.83 -2.65 -2.29
N GLY A 470 -1.37 -3.83 -2.74
CA GLY A 470 0.00 -4.27 -2.53
C GLY A 470 0.19 -5.03 -1.22
N SER A 471 1.36 -4.96 -0.61
CA SER A 471 1.62 -5.71 0.63
C SER A 471 2.44 -4.97 1.68
N ASP A 472 2.43 -5.54 2.89
CA ASP A 472 3.36 -5.25 3.99
C ASP A 472 3.48 -3.75 4.35
N SER A 473 2.39 -3.02 4.16
CA SER A 473 2.32 -1.58 4.43
C SER A 473 1.87 -1.31 5.87
N TYR A 474 2.07 -0.09 6.33
CA TYR A 474 1.63 0.41 7.63
C TYR A 474 0.65 1.56 7.46
N VAL A 475 -0.57 1.42 7.98
CA VAL A 475 -1.64 2.41 7.83
C VAL A 475 -2.18 2.77 9.20
N ALA A 476 -1.75 3.88 9.77
CA ALA A 476 -2.06 4.19 11.16
C ALA A 476 -2.30 5.67 11.48
N GLY A 477 -3.05 5.94 12.55
CA GLY A 477 -3.30 7.31 13.01
C GLY A 477 -4.14 8.18 12.08
N ASN A 478 -4.66 7.65 10.97
CA ASN A 478 -5.38 8.44 9.98
C ASN A 478 -6.81 8.75 10.47
N VAL A 479 -7.29 9.94 10.12
CA VAL A 479 -8.67 10.40 10.35
C VAL A 479 -9.42 10.34 9.01
N LEU A 480 -10.32 9.36 8.88
CA LEU A 480 -11.02 9.05 7.63
C LEU A 480 -12.51 9.33 7.79
N THR A 481 -12.97 10.49 7.28
CA THR A 481 -14.31 10.99 7.61
C THR A 481 -15.16 11.36 6.39
N ASP A 482 -16.48 11.35 6.59
CA ASP A 482 -17.46 11.93 5.65
C ASP A 482 -17.35 11.42 4.19
N SER A 483 -16.81 10.21 4.00
CA SER A 483 -16.53 9.62 2.70
C SER A 483 -17.49 8.47 2.38
N ARG A 484 -17.66 8.09 1.10
CA ARG A 484 -18.48 6.91 0.78
C ARG A 484 -17.84 5.64 1.33
N VAL A 485 -16.52 5.51 1.24
CA VAL A 485 -15.77 4.43 1.90
C VAL A 485 -14.60 5.05 2.65
N GLY A 486 -14.52 4.84 3.96
CA GLY A 486 -13.36 5.29 4.74
C GLY A 486 -12.11 4.50 4.35
N LEU A 487 -12.10 3.21 4.68
CA LEU A 487 -10.95 2.34 4.44
C LEU A 487 -11.24 1.27 3.40
N ARG A 488 -10.55 1.29 2.27
CA ARG A 488 -10.63 0.27 1.22
C ARG A 488 -9.37 -0.61 1.28
N ILE A 489 -9.55 -1.85 1.75
CA ILE A 489 -8.45 -2.79 2.00
C ILE A 489 -8.45 -3.85 0.89
N ASP A 490 -7.46 -3.76 0.00
CA ASP A 490 -7.15 -4.78 -1.01
C ASP A 490 -5.74 -5.36 -0.83
N SER A 491 -4.97 -4.82 0.12
CA SER A 491 -3.60 -5.25 0.39
C SER A 491 -3.51 -6.58 1.14
N THR A 492 -2.29 -7.07 1.32
CA THR A 492 -1.96 -8.27 2.11
C THR A 492 -0.84 -7.95 3.10
N GLY A 493 -0.75 -8.66 4.23
CA GLY A 493 0.32 -8.46 5.22
C GLY A 493 0.37 -7.07 5.87
N THR A 494 -0.63 -6.22 5.63
CA THR A 494 -0.65 -4.82 6.05
C THR A 494 -1.21 -4.67 7.47
N ILE A 495 -0.63 -3.77 8.25
CA ILE A 495 -1.14 -3.38 9.57
C ILE A 495 -2.00 -2.13 9.43
N TYR A 496 -3.23 -2.20 9.93
CA TYR A 496 -4.17 -1.09 10.06
C TYR A 496 -4.50 -0.88 11.53
N GLU A 497 -3.94 0.16 12.15
CA GLU A 497 -4.15 0.42 13.58
C GLU A 497 -4.34 1.90 13.90
N HIS A 498 -4.97 2.22 15.02
CA HIS A 498 -5.08 3.59 15.51
C HIS A 498 -5.77 4.60 14.55
N ASN A 499 -6.51 4.12 13.55
CA ASN A 499 -7.26 5.00 12.64
C ASN A 499 -8.63 5.36 13.22
N VAL A 500 -9.07 6.59 13.02
CA VAL A 500 -10.44 7.04 13.28
C VAL A 500 -11.22 7.01 11.97
N VAL A 501 -12.22 6.15 11.88
CA VAL A 501 -13.07 5.98 10.70
C VAL A 501 -14.50 6.36 11.06
N ALA A 502 -14.91 7.58 10.72
CA ALA A 502 -16.15 8.14 11.24
C ALA A 502 -17.07 8.78 10.18
N GLY A 503 -18.38 8.56 10.31
CA GLY A 503 -19.38 9.24 9.46
C GLY A 503 -19.40 8.83 7.99
N ASN A 504 -18.74 7.74 7.62
CA ASN A 504 -18.67 7.27 6.23
C ASN A 504 -19.91 6.47 5.84
N GLU A 505 -20.22 6.34 4.54
CA GLU A 505 -21.27 5.40 4.12
C GLU A 505 -20.87 3.94 4.45
N ILE A 506 -19.61 3.60 4.26
CA ILE A 506 -19.00 2.33 4.63
C ILE A 506 -17.70 2.64 5.38
N GLY A 507 -17.57 2.18 6.63
CA GLY A 507 -16.37 2.36 7.43
C GLY A 507 -15.17 1.65 6.79
N ALA A 508 -15.18 0.32 6.77
CA ALA A 508 -14.16 -0.47 6.09
C ALA A 508 -14.74 -1.40 5.02
N LYS A 509 -14.09 -1.48 3.85
CA LYS A 509 -14.46 -2.37 2.76
C LYS A 509 -13.27 -3.22 2.34
N GLU A 510 -13.31 -4.46 2.79
CA GLU A 510 -12.27 -5.47 2.59
C GLU A 510 -12.53 -6.31 1.34
N ARG A 511 -11.56 -6.43 0.44
CA ARG A 511 -11.64 -7.36 -0.72
C ARG A 511 -10.38 -8.18 -0.92
N SER A 512 -9.37 -8.06 -0.06
CA SER A 512 -8.21 -8.96 -0.11
C SER A 512 -8.69 -10.39 -0.04
N LEU A 513 -8.21 -11.24 -0.96
CA LEU A 513 -8.58 -12.65 -1.00
C LEU A 513 -7.94 -13.42 0.16
N LEU A 514 -6.88 -12.87 0.75
CA LEU A 514 -6.15 -13.47 1.84
C LEU A 514 -6.39 -12.72 3.17
N PRO A 515 -6.62 -13.46 4.26
CA PRO A 515 -6.85 -12.89 5.58
C PRO A 515 -5.50 -12.61 6.26
N THR A 516 -4.54 -11.95 5.61
CA THR A 516 -3.19 -11.73 6.18
C THR A 516 -3.05 -10.39 6.90
N ASN A 517 -3.92 -9.41 6.61
CA ASN A 517 -3.89 -8.11 7.26
C ASN A 517 -4.20 -8.18 8.76
N GLN A 518 -3.57 -7.29 9.54
CA GLN A 518 -3.87 -7.05 10.94
C GLN A 518 -4.70 -5.76 11.04
N VAL A 519 -5.88 -5.84 11.65
CA VAL A 519 -6.80 -4.69 11.77
C VAL A 519 -7.29 -4.62 13.22
N TYR A 520 -6.70 -3.74 14.02
CA TYR A 520 -6.96 -3.64 15.46
C TYR A 520 -6.77 -2.21 15.96
N ALA A 521 -7.30 -1.88 17.15
CA ALA A 521 -7.20 -0.56 17.77
C ALA A 521 -7.70 0.63 16.91
N ASN A 522 -8.55 0.38 15.91
CA ASN A 522 -9.20 1.43 15.13
C ASN A 522 -10.56 1.81 15.75
N ASP A 523 -11.04 3.01 15.45
CA ASP A 523 -12.31 3.53 15.94
C ASP A 523 -13.32 3.72 14.82
N PHE A 524 -14.35 2.87 14.79
CA PHE A 524 -15.45 2.96 13.83
C PHE A 524 -16.66 3.66 14.46
N VAL A 525 -16.88 4.93 14.08
CA VAL A 525 -17.89 5.79 14.71
C VAL A 525 -18.95 6.23 13.70
N ASP A 526 -20.21 5.84 13.93
CA ASP A 526 -21.38 6.36 13.19
C ASP A 526 -21.34 6.21 11.66
N ASN A 527 -20.57 5.24 11.15
CA ASN A 527 -20.60 4.89 9.72
C ASN A 527 -21.93 4.22 9.35
N ASP A 528 -22.40 4.36 8.11
CA ASP A 528 -23.66 3.75 7.68
C ASP A 528 -23.66 2.23 7.78
N VAL A 529 -22.53 1.65 7.40
CA VAL A 529 -22.17 0.27 7.61
C VAL A 529 -20.74 0.27 8.15
N HIS A 530 -20.53 -0.30 9.34
CA HIS A 530 -19.18 -0.37 9.94
C HIS A 530 -18.18 -1.16 9.08
N GLY A 531 -18.60 -2.25 8.44
CA GLY A 531 -17.74 -2.90 7.46
C GLY A 531 -18.43 -3.90 6.52
N GLU A 532 -17.81 -4.06 5.35
CA GLU A 532 -18.15 -5.07 4.35
C GLU A 532 -16.91 -5.93 4.05
N ALA A 533 -17.12 -7.21 3.76
CA ALA A 533 -16.06 -8.09 3.29
C ALA A 533 -16.47 -8.78 1.98
N GLY A 534 -15.52 -8.88 1.04
CA GLY A 534 -15.63 -9.69 -0.16
C GLY A 534 -15.51 -11.19 0.14
N THR A 535 -15.72 -12.02 -0.88
CA THR A 535 -15.50 -13.47 -0.80
C THR A 535 -14.10 -13.78 -0.28
N GLY A 536 -13.94 -14.90 0.41
CA GLY A 536 -12.68 -15.29 1.03
C GLY A 536 -12.91 -15.89 2.42
N PRO A 537 -11.83 -16.27 3.12
CA PRO A 537 -11.93 -16.95 4.41
C PRO A 537 -12.34 -15.95 5.52
N LEU A 538 -12.51 -16.48 6.73
CA LEU A 538 -12.80 -15.66 7.90
C LEU A 538 -11.61 -14.75 8.21
N ARG A 539 -11.88 -13.45 8.37
CA ARG A 539 -10.88 -12.46 8.78
C ARG A 539 -11.09 -12.13 10.26
N ILE A 540 -10.00 -12.16 11.03
CA ILE A 540 -10.01 -11.89 12.47
C ILE A 540 -9.36 -10.53 12.69
N TRP A 541 -10.12 -9.58 13.21
CA TRP A 541 -9.72 -8.19 13.45
C TRP A 541 -9.47 -7.98 14.94
N THR A 542 -8.55 -8.78 15.46
CA THR A 542 -8.09 -8.78 16.85
C THR A 542 -6.65 -9.26 16.85
N GLU A 543 -5.78 -8.49 17.48
CA GLU A 543 -4.34 -8.78 17.60
C GLU A 543 -3.96 -8.70 19.08
N ASP A 544 -3.20 -9.65 19.61
CA ASP A 544 -2.77 -9.70 21.02
C ASP A 544 -3.90 -9.48 22.07
N GLY A 545 -5.12 -9.88 21.71
CA GLY A 545 -6.31 -9.70 22.56
C GLY A 545 -6.87 -8.27 22.60
N VAL A 546 -6.41 -7.40 21.71
CA VAL A 546 -6.92 -6.04 21.47
C VAL A 546 -7.69 -6.02 20.14
N GLY A 547 -8.97 -5.63 20.20
CA GLY A 547 -9.81 -5.44 19.03
C GLY A 547 -9.92 -3.98 18.63
N ASN A 548 -10.94 -3.68 17.83
CA ASN A 548 -11.30 -2.33 17.43
C ASN A 548 -12.45 -1.81 18.32
N TYR A 549 -12.57 -0.48 18.38
CA TYR A 549 -13.78 0.14 18.88
C TYR A 549 -14.79 0.17 17.73
N TRP A 550 -15.96 -0.39 18.00
CA TRP A 550 -17.12 -0.24 17.14
C TRP A 550 -18.16 0.50 17.94
N GLN A 551 -18.81 1.50 17.38
CA GLN A 551 -19.96 2.11 18.04
C GLN A 551 -21.07 1.05 18.20
N GLY A 552 -21.70 0.93 19.38
CA GLY A 552 -22.92 0.14 19.57
C GLY A 552 -22.85 -1.27 20.21
N PRO A 553 -21.77 -2.07 20.17
CA PRO A 553 -21.58 -3.18 21.10
C PRO A 553 -21.82 -2.73 22.55
N PHE A 554 -22.17 -3.68 23.40
CA PHE A 554 -22.70 -3.42 24.73
C PHE A 554 -22.21 -4.48 25.71
N SER A 555 -22.12 -4.09 26.99
CA SER A 555 -21.72 -4.97 28.09
C SER A 555 -22.79 -4.98 29.19
N LEU A 556 -23.11 -6.15 29.75
CA LEU A 556 -23.99 -6.27 30.92
C LEU A 556 -23.25 -6.35 32.24
N GLU A 557 -22.03 -6.88 32.18
CA GLU A 557 -21.11 -6.84 33.30
C GLU A 557 -20.44 -5.46 33.23
N SER A 558 -20.24 -4.77 34.35
CA SER A 558 -19.57 -3.45 34.35
C SER A 558 -18.06 -3.57 34.11
N ASP A 559 -17.68 -4.54 33.29
CA ASP A 559 -16.31 -4.84 32.92
C ASP A 559 -16.00 -4.06 31.63
N GLU A 560 -14.79 -3.55 31.51
CA GLU A 560 -14.30 -2.68 30.42
C GLU A 560 -14.20 -3.40 29.06
N ARG A 561 -14.88 -4.55 28.90
CA ARG A 561 -14.93 -5.35 27.67
C ARG A 561 -16.36 -5.73 27.31
N THR A 562 -16.58 -5.88 26.02
CA THR A 562 -17.84 -6.34 25.44
C THR A 562 -18.12 -7.80 25.83
N ASP A 563 -19.39 -8.14 25.99
CA ASP A 563 -19.79 -9.51 26.40
C ASP A 563 -19.53 -10.59 25.32
N ARG A 564 -19.24 -10.17 24.08
CA ARG A 564 -19.11 -11.07 22.92
C ARG A 564 -18.28 -10.45 21.80
N ALA A 565 -17.79 -11.32 20.93
CA ALA A 565 -17.26 -10.94 19.62
C ALA A 565 -18.29 -10.14 18.80
N TYR A 566 -17.78 -9.21 18.00
CA TYR A 566 -18.53 -8.36 17.09
C TYR A 566 -18.18 -8.71 15.64
N SER A 567 -19.18 -8.85 14.77
CA SER A 567 -18.93 -9.05 13.34
C SER A 567 -19.49 -7.87 12.55
N PRO A 568 -18.63 -6.97 12.01
CA PRO A 568 -19.11 -5.85 11.19
C PRO A 568 -19.81 -6.31 9.91
N THR A 569 -19.68 -7.57 9.50
CA THR A 569 -20.38 -8.17 8.35
C THR A 569 -21.71 -8.85 8.71
N ALA A 570 -21.98 -9.08 10.00
CA ALA A 570 -23.20 -9.78 10.42
C ALA A 570 -24.42 -8.85 10.37
N PRO A 571 -25.57 -9.27 9.78
CA PRO A 571 -26.74 -8.40 9.62
C PRO A 571 -27.34 -7.83 10.91
N VAL A 572 -27.09 -8.45 12.06
CA VAL A 572 -27.57 -7.99 13.36
C VAL A 572 -26.58 -7.01 13.98
N ASP A 573 -25.30 -7.35 13.96
CA ASP A 573 -24.22 -6.55 14.56
C ASP A 573 -24.08 -5.19 13.89
N GLN A 574 -24.18 -5.14 12.55
CA GLN A 574 -24.20 -3.89 11.77
C GLN A 574 -25.27 -2.89 12.23
N ARG A 575 -26.33 -3.35 12.88
CA ARG A 575 -27.46 -2.50 13.31
C ARG A 575 -27.40 -2.11 14.78
N LEU A 576 -26.42 -2.60 15.55
CA LEU A 576 -26.34 -2.36 16.99
C LEU A 576 -26.27 -0.87 17.34
N HIS A 577 -25.59 -0.06 16.54
CA HIS A 577 -25.48 1.39 16.74
C HIS A 577 -26.69 2.20 16.25
N ARG A 578 -27.58 1.61 15.45
CA ARG A 578 -28.67 2.35 14.77
C ARG A 578 -30.06 2.06 15.31
N VAL A 579 -30.28 0.86 15.83
CA VAL A 579 -31.63 0.36 16.10
C VAL A 579 -31.76 -0.10 17.54
N ASP A 580 -32.58 0.64 18.28
CA ASP A 580 -33.02 0.27 19.62
C ASP A 580 -33.63 -1.14 19.64
N GLY A 581 -33.20 -1.97 20.59
CA GLY A 581 -33.67 -3.35 20.74
C GLY A 581 -32.86 -4.41 19.98
N THR A 582 -31.96 -4.02 19.08
CA THR A 582 -30.97 -4.93 18.46
C THR A 582 -30.11 -5.67 19.50
N PRO A 583 -29.71 -5.06 20.64
CA PRO A 583 -29.07 -5.77 21.75
C PRO A 583 -29.87 -6.99 22.26
N THR A 584 -31.20 -6.93 22.28
CA THR A 584 -32.04 -8.08 22.70
C THR A 584 -32.06 -9.17 21.62
N LEU A 585 -32.14 -8.77 20.35
CA LEU A 585 -32.13 -9.71 19.23
C LEU A 585 -30.79 -10.45 19.14
N ALA A 586 -29.68 -9.73 19.28
CA ALA A 586 -28.31 -10.25 19.25
C ALA A 586 -28.04 -11.37 20.27
N ARG A 587 -28.83 -11.46 21.34
CA ARG A 587 -28.75 -12.52 22.36
C ARG A 587 -29.84 -13.57 22.26
N SER A 588 -30.56 -13.61 21.14
CA SER A 588 -31.63 -14.59 20.99
C SER A 588 -31.02 -15.98 20.81
N PRO A 589 -31.46 -17.00 21.58
CA PRO A 589 -30.90 -18.36 21.48
C PRO A 589 -31.00 -18.98 20.07
N ALA A 590 -31.94 -18.48 19.26
CA ALA A 590 -32.10 -18.89 17.87
C ALA A 590 -30.96 -18.36 16.98
N LEU A 591 -30.53 -17.11 17.20
CA LEU A 591 -29.37 -16.56 16.50
C LEU A 591 -28.06 -17.15 17.00
N ASP A 592 -27.92 -17.40 18.31
CA ASP A 592 -26.75 -18.13 18.85
C ASP A 592 -26.64 -19.54 18.24
N ALA A 593 -27.76 -20.25 18.12
CA ALA A 593 -27.78 -21.57 17.48
C ALA A 593 -27.44 -21.51 15.98
N MET A 594 -27.87 -20.45 15.28
CA MET A 594 -27.52 -20.22 13.88
C MET A 594 -26.05 -19.84 13.71
N ALA A 595 -25.53 -18.94 14.54
CA ALA A 595 -24.12 -18.54 14.55
C ALA A 595 -23.23 -19.75 14.88
N GLY A 596 -23.62 -20.57 15.86
CA GLY A 596 -22.95 -21.83 16.15
C GLY A 596 -22.95 -22.82 14.97
N LEU A 597 -24.06 -22.90 14.22
CA LEU A 597 -24.14 -23.73 13.01
C LEU A 597 -23.26 -23.19 11.88
N GLN A 598 -23.32 -21.87 11.59
CA GLN A 598 -22.47 -21.20 10.61
C GLN A 598 -20.98 -21.33 10.97
N GLY A 599 -20.67 -21.23 12.27
CA GLY A 599 -19.35 -21.49 12.81
C GLY A 599 -18.91 -22.95 12.70
N SER A 600 -19.83 -23.93 12.62
CA SER A 600 -19.49 -25.36 12.57
C SER A 600 -19.39 -25.93 11.15
N VAL A 601 -19.81 -25.20 10.12
CA VAL A 601 -19.84 -25.66 8.73
C VAL A 601 -18.78 -24.91 7.90
N PRO A 602 -17.68 -25.56 7.51
CA PRO A 602 -16.71 -25.00 6.56
C PRO A 602 -17.42 -24.54 5.27
N GLY A 603 -17.12 -23.33 4.80
CA GLY A 603 -17.79 -22.71 3.64
C GLY A 603 -18.99 -21.81 3.96
N MET A 604 -19.57 -21.85 5.18
CA MET A 604 -20.59 -20.86 5.62
C MET A 604 -19.97 -19.62 6.30
N ARG A 605 -18.65 -19.59 6.46
CA ARG A 605 -17.85 -18.48 7.02
C ARG A 605 -17.31 -17.53 5.93
N THR A 606 -17.66 -17.75 4.67
CA THR A 606 -17.07 -17.04 3.54
C THR A 606 -17.52 -15.59 3.52
N GLY A 607 -16.56 -14.69 3.28
CA GLY A 607 -16.77 -13.23 3.25
C GLY A 607 -17.28 -12.63 4.55
N SER A 608 -16.73 -13.08 5.68
CA SER A 608 -17.03 -12.52 7.01
C SER A 608 -15.76 -11.99 7.67
N SER A 609 -15.91 -10.90 8.42
CA SER A 609 -14.93 -10.42 9.39
C SER A 609 -15.50 -10.47 10.80
N VAL A 610 -14.63 -10.77 11.77
CA VAL A 610 -14.98 -10.86 13.18
C VAL A 610 -13.90 -10.23 14.03
N ASP A 611 -14.32 -9.43 15.00
CA ASP A 611 -13.51 -8.92 16.09
C ASP A 611 -13.85 -9.72 17.34
N LEU A 612 -12.86 -10.44 17.87
CA LEU A 612 -12.98 -11.32 19.02
C LEU A 612 -12.89 -10.56 20.36
N ALA A 613 -12.31 -9.36 20.38
CA ALA A 613 -12.10 -8.57 21.59
C ALA A 613 -12.42 -7.08 21.38
N PRO A 614 -13.64 -6.73 20.93
CA PRO A 614 -13.96 -5.34 20.62
C PRO A 614 -13.92 -4.48 21.89
N THR A 615 -13.34 -3.29 21.79
CA THR A 615 -13.11 -2.39 22.93
C THR A 615 -14.37 -1.61 23.28
N CYS A 616 -14.49 -1.27 24.57
CA CYS A 616 -15.69 -0.60 25.08
C CYS A 616 -15.71 0.90 24.88
N GLU A 617 -14.55 1.51 24.69
CA GLU A 617 -14.34 2.93 24.50
C GLU A 617 -13.43 3.12 23.26
N PRO A 618 -13.49 4.29 22.61
CA PRO A 618 -12.56 4.62 21.53
C PRO A 618 -11.11 4.40 21.95
N ASN A 619 -10.32 3.79 21.07
CA ASN A 619 -8.89 3.55 21.27
C ASN A 619 -8.08 4.83 21.01
N ASN A 620 -8.62 5.75 20.21
CA ASN A 620 -7.98 6.98 19.74
C ASN A 620 -8.84 8.22 20.07
N PRO A 621 -9.16 8.46 21.35
CA PRO A 621 -10.04 9.56 21.75
C PRO A 621 -9.50 10.93 21.33
N ASP A 622 -8.18 11.15 21.43
CA ASP A 622 -7.57 12.44 21.08
C ASP A 622 -7.74 12.78 19.59
N LEU A 623 -7.61 11.79 18.70
CA LEU A 623 -7.86 11.97 17.26
C LEU A 623 -9.35 12.20 17.00
N LEU A 624 -10.22 11.46 17.69
CA LEU A 624 -11.66 11.59 17.54
C LEU A 624 -12.20 12.95 18.02
N GLU A 625 -11.64 13.53 19.09
CA GLU A 625 -11.93 14.88 19.60
C GLU A 625 -11.67 15.98 18.55
N GLY A 626 -10.76 15.73 17.60
CA GLY A 626 -10.51 16.63 16.47
C GLY A 626 -11.61 16.65 15.41
N THR A 627 -12.56 15.72 15.45
CA THR A 627 -13.55 15.50 14.39
C THR A 627 -14.94 16.04 14.73
N ALA A 628 -15.80 16.20 13.71
CA ALA A 628 -17.22 16.48 13.92
C ALA A 628 -18.00 15.32 14.58
N TRP A 629 -17.35 14.18 14.82
CA TRP A 629 -17.96 12.91 15.25
C TRP A 629 -17.68 12.57 16.72
N GLU A 630 -16.92 13.40 17.46
CA GLU A 630 -16.59 13.21 18.89
C GLU A 630 -17.82 12.83 19.73
N ASP A 631 -18.85 13.68 19.70
CA ASP A 631 -20.10 13.54 20.48
C ASP A 631 -20.93 12.30 20.08
N ARG A 632 -20.56 11.62 19.01
CA ARG A 632 -21.28 10.45 18.49
C ARG A 632 -20.76 9.16 19.11
N ALA A 633 -19.52 9.08 19.61
CA ALA A 633 -19.04 7.88 20.28
C ALA A 633 -19.70 7.68 21.65
N TRP A 634 -19.84 6.44 22.09
CA TRP A 634 -20.28 6.12 23.45
C TRP A 634 -19.76 4.77 23.94
N SER A 635 -19.65 4.64 25.25
CA SER A 635 -19.19 3.44 25.94
C SER A 635 -20.23 2.31 25.94
N CYS A 636 -19.77 1.06 25.99
CA CYS A 636 -20.63 -0.13 25.99
C CYS A 636 -21.54 -0.28 27.22
N ASP A 637 -21.32 0.48 28.29
CA ASP A 637 -22.12 0.50 29.50
C ASP A 637 -23.40 1.35 29.35
N ARG A 638 -23.63 1.96 28.18
CA ARG A 638 -24.83 2.76 27.88
C ARG A 638 -26.09 1.90 27.96
N THR A 639 -26.64 1.76 29.17
CA THR A 639 -27.94 1.16 29.40
C THR A 639 -29.01 2.10 28.86
N THR A 640 -29.52 1.81 27.67
CA THR A 640 -30.70 2.41 27.02
C THR A 640 -31.52 3.30 27.96
N THR A 641 -31.26 4.61 27.96
CA THR A 641 -32.21 5.60 28.44
C THR A 641 -32.04 6.86 27.60
N PRO A 642 -33.13 7.39 27.00
CA PRO A 642 -33.08 8.45 25.99
C PRO A 642 -32.64 9.80 26.53
#